data_AF-A0A914BAI2-F1
#
_entry.id   AF-A0A914BAI2-F1
#
_cell.length_a   1.000
_cell.length_b   1.000
_cell.length_c   1.000
_cell.angle_alpha   90.00
_cell.angle_beta   90.00
_cell.angle_gamma   90.00
#
_symmetry.space_group_name_H-M   'P 1'
#
loop_
_entity.id
_entity.type
_entity.pdbx_description
1 polymer ?
#
loop_
_entity_poly.entity_id
_entity_poly.type
_entity_poly.pdbx_seq_one_letter_code
_entity_poly.pdbx_strand_id
1 'polypeptide(L)'
;MASSSASRNRRIKIQSVLDDNPILAAASQRAALCPQEVFKEQCWFEQTVTSPKDVIKPQLDQSLLRQYQEAIWHNDPSESLPQFGMTVDEMSCLCNNAELLSAHVIWLMELLNRIQKKAVCLYLQGSPAGSLIPHLQRKGWLLQSVRRLVVVASVAKDSENNVCLSNESGSHWVLLVVELQGKKVYYCDSLAWASPPIPSLLKTLQEYCNFFDYQVTPDSIILCHEPTPQGQGQHICSSNCMNYPLLPQDSHASGVFALISAVVSTYKSACYLKQTTDQEAYLREVLICWFMAGTIDLQNIQTKTGSSHQTPSDGTSQKPSKSLRSNSRKELGGKKEGSADDVEKKNENGRLECNVCHSMYGSRAALFKHKRSKHPDHEYRQAPDRSLVYCTECGIRCYKVARLVEHYQTQHGKQYSIQKKTFASEAEFQTWKKWVEKKSNAKFVQKHGRRSTPWTLVRTFHCNRSGFFVSKGQGKRSLKSKGSVKINAACPAFIKATEDCVMHSVEAEFCLDHIHECDVRYLRLSSDSRKMIAEKLLLGISVDAIVDEVRHSANTKDRDYHISRRDVLNVKLSLNLDIDSKAESAYQAEMESTKKEALQTVEEITSLIQTSSSVDILKNVQKHLKCVVKAGKGVLAVSDDHNYH
;
A
#
# COMPACT_ATOMS: atom_id res chain seq x y z
N MET A 1 18.42 -51.32 -4.35
CA MET A 1 19.03 -50.18 -3.60
C MET A 1 19.46 -49.00 -4.49
N ALA A 2 19.91 -49.21 -5.75
CA ALA A 2 20.43 -48.13 -6.61
C ALA A 2 19.44 -47.01 -7.02
N SER A 3 18.12 -47.23 -6.98
CA SER A 3 17.12 -46.20 -7.34
C SER A 3 16.94 -45.12 -6.26
N SER A 4 17.15 -45.46 -4.99
CA SER A 4 16.96 -44.51 -3.88
C SER A 4 18.09 -43.48 -3.77
N SER A 5 19.33 -43.86 -4.07
CA SER A 5 20.49 -42.96 -4.05
C SER A 5 20.45 -41.94 -5.19
N ALA A 6 19.97 -42.32 -6.38
CA ALA A 6 19.78 -41.39 -7.49
C ALA A 6 18.70 -40.33 -7.18
N SER A 7 17.61 -40.72 -6.51
CA SER A 7 16.57 -39.80 -6.02
C SER A 7 17.12 -38.84 -4.95
N ARG A 8 17.87 -39.37 -3.97
CA ARG A 8 18.47 -38.59 -2.88
C ARG A 8 19.52 -37.60 -3.41
N ASN A 9 20.37 -38.01 -4.34
CA ASN A 9 21.37 -37.13 -4.97
C ASN A 9 20.75 -36.07 -5.89
N ARG A 10 19.61 -36.34 -6.56
CA ARG A 10 18.86 -35.28 -7.27
C ARG A 10 18.23 -34.28 -6.29
N ARG A 11 17.65 -34.72 -5.18
CA ARG A 11 17.13 -33.81 -4.13
C ARG A 11 18.24 -32.95 -3.52
N ILE A 12 19.39 -33.54 -3.18
CA ILE A 12 20.53 -32.79 -2.61
C ILE A 12 21.08 -31.77 -3.61
N LYS A 13 21.16 -32.10 -4.91
CA LYS A 13 21.57 -31.14 -5.96
C LYS A 13 20.55 -30.04 -6.28
N ILE A 14 19.28 -30.26 -5.98
CA ILE A 14 18.24 -29.21 -6.09
C ILE A 14 18.31 -28.32 -4.85
N GLN A 15 18.47 -28.90 -3.66
CA GLN A 15 18.62 -28.13 -2.41
C GLN A 15 19.87 -27.24 -2.44
N SER A 16 21.04 -27.79 -2.83
CA SER A 16 22.29 -27.04 -2.93
C SER A 16 22.36 -26.01 -4.07
N VAL A 17 21.25 -25.78 -4.78
CA VAL A 17 21.10 -24.71 -5.79
C VAL A 17 20.02 -23.71 -5.35
N LEU A 18 19.17 -24.07 -4.40
CA LEU A 18 18.21 -23.17 -3.74
C LEU A 18 18.88 -22.32 -2.66
N ASP A 19 19.91 -22.84 -1.98
CA ASP A 19 20.52 -22.19 -0.82
C ASP A 19 21.48 -21.02 -1.18
N ASP A 20 21.92 -20.89 -2.44
CA ASP A 20 22.88 -19.86 -2.91
C ASP A 20 22.25 -18.65 -3.63
N ASN A 21 20.91 -18.58 -3.75
CA ASN A 21 20.23 -17.44 -4.38
C ASN A 21 19.24 -16.77 -3.40
N PRO A 22 19.53 -15.55 -2.89
CA PRO A 22 18.66 -14.87 -1.93
C PRO A 22 17.25 -14.58 -2.48
N ILE A 23 17.10 -14.49 -3.81
CA ILE A 23 15.82 -14.30 -4.49
C ILE A 23 14.93 -15.56 -4.36
N LEU A 24 15.52 -16.77 -4.40
CA LEU A 24 14.78 -18.04 -4.23
C LEU A 24 14.41 -18.32 -2.77
N ALA A 25 15.26 -17.92 -1.82
CA ALA A 25 14.94 -17.95 -0.39
C ALA A 25 13.75 -17.02 -0.06
N ALA A 26 13.70 -15.83 -0.67
CA ALA A 26 12.59 -14.88 -0.54
C ALA A 26 11.29 -15.37 -1.18
N ALA A 27 11.38 -15.88 -2.42
CA ALA A 27 10.26 -16.53 -3.10
C ALA A 27 9.67 -17.66 -2.24
N SER A 28 10.50 -18.43 -1.54
CA SER A 28 10.05 -19.49 -0.63
C SER A 28 9.26 -18.96 0.58
N GLN A 29 9.57 -17.76 1.09
CA GLN A 29 8.82 -17.12 2.18
C GLN A 29 7.47 -16.57 1.69
N ARG A 30 7.43 -15.88 0.55
CA ARG A 30 6.18 -15.41 -0.05
C ARG A 30 5.29 -16.58 -0.51
N ALA A 31 5.88 -17.66 -1.05
CA ALA A 31 5.17 -18.87 -1.44
C ALA A 31 4.52 -19.61 -0.27
N ALA A 32 5.02 -19.45 0.96
CA ALA A 32 4.34 -19.97 2.16
C ALA A 32 3.01 -19.25 2.47
N LEU A 33 2.81 -18.04 1.92
CA LEU A 33 1.58 -17.24 2.06
C LEU A 33 0.67 -17.34 0.82
N CYS A 34 1.25 -17.19 -0.37
CA CYS A 34 0.55 -17.17 -1.67
C CYS A 34 1.31 -18.03 -2.71
N PRO A 35 1.22 -19.37 -2.62
CA PRO A 35 2.04 -20.29 -3.42
C PRO A 35 1.69 -20.30 -4.91
N GLN A 36 0.43 -20.04 -5.29
CA GLN A 36 0.02 -20.07 -6.69
C GLN A 36 0.48 -18.80 -7.42
N GLU A 37 0.45 -17.68 -6.71
CA GLU A 37 0.84 -16.35 -7.17
C GLU A 37 2.34 -16.35 -7.47
N VAL A 38 3.17 -16.76 -6.49
CA VAL A 38 4.63 -16.85 -6.66
C VAL A 38 5.03 -17.86 -7.75
N PHE A 39 4.36 -19.01 -7.85
CA PHE A 39 4.64 -19.97 -8.93
C PHE A 39 4.41 -19.35 -10.32
N LYS A 40 3.29 -18.65 -10.51
CA LYS A 40 2.97 -18.00 -11.78
C LYS A 40 3.91 -16.81 -12.06
N GLU A 41 4.27 -16.01 -11.05
CA GLU A 41 5.28 -14.97 -11.14
C GLU A 41 6.64 -15.54 -11.57
N GLN A 42 7.07 -16.65 -10.96
CA GLN A 42 8.31 -17.35 -11.32
C GLN A 42 8.27 -17.81 -12.78
N CYS A 43 7.20 -18.47 -13.23
CA CYS A 43 7.05 -18.85 -14.64
C CYS A 43 7.09 -17.65 -15.59
N TRP A 44 6.60 -16.48 -15.17
CA TRP A 44 6.65 -15.25 -15.97
C TRP A 44 8.08 -14.67 -16.06
N PHE A 45 8.88 -14.73 -14.99
CA PHE A 45 10.30 -14.30 -15.04
C PHE A 45 11.21 -15.31 -15.75
N GLU A 46 10.85 -16.61 -15.75
CA GLU A 46 11.59 -17.67 -16.44
C GLU A 46 11.27 -17.75 -17.95
N GLN A 47 10.25 -17.02 -18.44
CA GLN A 47 9.85 -17.03 -19.84
C GLN A 47 10.85 -16.27 -20.73
N THR A 48 11.06 -16.74 -21.96
CA THR A 48 11.85 -16.01 -22.95
C THR A 48 11.05 -14.86 -23.57
N VAL A 49 11.19 -13.64 -23.03
CA VAL A 49 10.58 -12.44 -23.61
C VAL A 49 11.32 -12.03 -24.89
N THR A 50 10.61 -11.99 -26.02
CA THR A 50 11.20 -11.62 -27.32
C THR A 50 11.15 -10.12 -27.53
N SER A 51 12.30 -9.44 -27.55
CA SER A 51 12.36 -7.99 -27.76
C SER A 51 12.01 -7.59 -29.20
N PRO A 52 11.16 -6.55 -29.41
CA PRO A 52 10.76 -6.12 -30.75
C PRO A 52 11.93 -5.51 -31.54
N LYS A 53 12.18 -6.03 -32.76
CA LYS A 53 13.32 -5.66 -33.61
C LYS A 53 13.30 -4.19 -34.06
N ASP A 54 12.11 -3.65 -34.32
CA ASP A 54 11.92 -2.32 -34.89
C ASP A 54 11.92 -1.19 -33.86
N VAL A 55 11.96 -1.51 -32.56
CA VAL A 55 12.07 -0.52 -31.49
C VAL A 55 13.50 0.04 -31.43
N ILE A 56 13.63 1.33 -31.08
CA ILE A 56 14.91 2.06 -31.01
C ILE A 56 15.84 1.44 -29.95
N LYS A 57 15.36 1.30 -28.70
CA LYS A 57 16.10 0.72 -27.57
C LYS A 57 15.31 -0.46 -26.98
N PRO A 58 15.34 -1.64 -27.63
CA PRO A 58 14.54 -2.81 -27.22
C PRO A 58 15.16 -3.59 -26.05
N GLN A 59 16.39 -3.25 -25.64
CA GLN A 59 17.05 -3.85 -24.49
C GLN A 59 16.73 -3.02 -23.24
N LEU A 60 16.02 -3.66 -22.30
CA LEU A 60 15.56 -3.06 -21.05
C LEU A 60 16.57 -3.25 -19.93
N ASP A 61 16.51 -2.37 -18.92
CA ASP A 61 17.45 -2.39 -17.80
C ASP A 61 17.14 -3.56 -16.86
N GLN A 62 17.95 -4.60 -16.97
CA GLN A 62 17.83 -5.82 -16.17
C GLN A 62 18.01 -5.57 -14.67
N SER A 63 18.71 -4.49 -14.27
CA SER A 63 18.83 -4.14 -12.85
C SER A 63 17.51 -3.63 -12.26
N LEU A 64 16.66 -2.98 -13.07
CA LEU A 64 15.34 -2.52 -12.65
C LEU A 64 14.34 -3.68 -12.56
N LEU A 65 14.37 -4.60 -13.54
CA LEU A 65 13.56 -5.82 -13.51
C LEU A 65 13.89 -6.68 -12.29
N ARG A 66 15.19 -6.81 -11.97
CA ARG A 66 15.65 -7.51 -10.76
C ARG A 66 15.20 -6.80 -9.47
N GLN A 67 15.34 -5.48 -9.38
CA GLN A 67 14.85 -4.72 -8.22
C GLN A 67 13.33 -4.87 -8.02
N TYR A 68 12.55 -4.95 -9.11
CA TYR A 68 11.12 -5.23 -9.05
C TYR A 68 10.84 -6.64 -8.50
N GLN A 69 11.53 -7.66 -9.04
CA GLN A 69 11.41 -9.05 -8.58
C GLN A 69 11.75 -9.18 -7.09
N GLU A 70 12.86 -8.56 -6.67
CA GLU A 70 13.27 -8.50 -5.26
C GLU A 70 12.21 -7.77 -4.41
N ALA A 71 11.68 -6.62 -4.88
CA ALA A 71 10.64 -5.88 -4.16
C ALA A 71 9.33 -6.68 -3.96
N ILE A 72 8.92 -7.51 -4.93
CA ILE A 72 7.71 -8.32 -4.77
C ILE A 72 7.94 -9.61 -3.98
N TRP A 73 9.14 -10.22 -4.01
CA TRP A 73 9.39 -11.50 -3.33
C TRP A 73 9.95 -11.37 -1.90
N HIS A 74 10.61 -10.28 -1.53
CA HIS A 74 11.16 -10.08 -0.17
C HIS A 74 10.15 -9.54 0.87
N ASN A 75 8.96 -9.10 0.46
CA ASN A 75 7.99 -8.40 1.31
C ASN A 75 6.66 -9.17 1.42
N ASP A 76 5.91 -8.94 2.49
CA ASP A 76 4.57 -9.54 2.68
C ASP A 76 3.58 -8.96 1.64
N PRO A 77 2.70 -9.76 1.00
CA PRO A 77 1.75 -9.26 0.00
C PRO A 77 0.89 -8.08 0.48
N SER A 78 0.56 -8.03 1.77
CA SER A 78 -0.22 -6.94 2.38
C SER A 78 0.61 -5.71 2.79
N GLU A 79 1.94 -5.78 2.67
CA GLU A 79 2.84 -4.66 2.96
C GLU A 79 2.69 -3.56 1.90
N SER A 80 2.80 -2.30 2.33
CA SER A 80 2.69 -1.15 1.44
C SER A 80 4.06 -0.70 0.96
N LEU A 81 4.17 -0.43 -0.33
CA LEU A 81 5.32 0.17 -1.01
C LEU A 81 5.05 1.69 -1.17
N PRO A 82 5.48 2.56 -0.22
CA PRO A 82 4.99 3.94 -0.17
C PRO A 82 5.41 4.78 -1.38
N GLN A 83 6.55 4.45 -2.00
CA GLN A 83 7.06 5.09 -3.23
C GLN A 83 6.17 4.86 -4.46
N PHE A 84 5.35 3.80 -4.43
CA PHE A 84 4.40 3.45 -5.50
C PHE A 84 2.93 3.69 -5.09
N GLY A 85 2.67 3.94 -3.80
CA GLY A 85 1.32 4.21 -3.29
C GLY A 85 0.40 2.99 -3.23
N MET A 86 0.95 1.78 -3.34
CA MET A 86 0.24 0.50 -3.48
C MET A 86 0.79 -0.56 -2.51
N THR A 87 0.16 -1.74 -2.45
CA THR A 87 0.70 -2.92 -1.75
C THR A 87 1.65 -3.72 -2.64
N VAL A 88 2.37 -4.66 -2.02
CA VAL A 88 3.21 -5.66 -2.70
C VAL A 88 2.38 -6.58 -3.59
N ASP A 89 1.19 -6.97 -3.16
CA ASP A 89 0.20 -7.73 -3.95
C ASP A 89 -0.28 -6.94 -5.18
N GLU A 90 -0.69 -5.68 -4.98
CA GLU A 90 -1.08 -4.78 -6.07
C GLU A 90 0.07 -4.58 -7.07
N MET A 91 1.30 -4.36 -6.58
CA MET A 91 2.50 -4.17 -7.42
C MET A 91 2.82 -5.42 -8.26
N SER A 92 2.61 -6.63 -7.74
CA SER A 92 2.82 -7.86 -8.52
C SER A 92 1.90 -8.00 -9.74
N CYS A 93 0.79 -7.25 -9.83
CA CYS A 93 -0.07 -7.28 -11.01
C CYS A 93 0.58 -6.72 -12.29
N LEU A 94 1.74 -6.07 -12.20
CA LEU A 94 2.51 -5.66 -13.39
C LEU A 94 3.03 -6.87 -14.18
N CYS A 95 3.38 -7.97 -13.54
CA CYS A 95 3.80 -9.21 -14.20
C CYS A 95 2.65 -10.23 -14.35
N ASN A 96 2.96 -11.44 -14.81
CA ASN A 96 2.08 -12.60 -14.73
C ASN A 96 0.68 -12.45 -15.37
N ASN A 97 0.59 -11.74 -16.51
CA ASN A 97 -0.64 -11.52 -17.28
C ASN A 97 -1.84 -11.02 -16.44
N ALA A 98 -1.60 -10.44 -15.26
CA ALA A 98 -2.64 -10.00 -14.35
C ALA A 98 -3.26 -8.68 -14.81
N GLU A 99 -4.53 -8.45 -14.44
CA GLU A 99 -5.22 -7.19 -14.72
C GLU A 99 -4.56 -6.05 -13.93
N LEU A 100 -4.24 -4.94 -14.62
CA LEU A 100 -3.71 -3.79 -13.91
C LEU A 100 -4.80 -3.15 -13.05
N LEU A 101 -4.42 -2.79 -11.82
CA LEU A 101 -5.29 -2.12 -10.86
C LEU A 101 -5.21 -0.60 -10.98
N SER A 102 -6.23 0.10 -10.47
CA SER A 102 -6.34 1.56 -10.46
C SER A 102 -5.11 2.29 -9.87
N ALA A 103 -4.41 1.66 -8.91
CA ALA A 103 -3.17 2.20 -8.34
C ALA A 103 -2.07 2.42 -9.39
N HIS A 104 -1.90 1.50 -10.35
CA HIS A 104 -0.95 1.64 -11.46
C HIS A 104 -1.30 2.82 -12.37
N VAL A 105 -2.60 2.97 -12.65
CA VAL A 105 -3.11 4.07 -13.47
C VAL A 105 -2.86 5.40 -12.77
N ILE A 106 -3.22 5.52 -11.51
CA ILE A 106 -2.98 6.73 -10.70
C ILE A 106 -1.49 7.09 -10.71
N TRP A 107 -0.61 6.12 -10.39
CA TRP A 107 0.83 6.35 -10.33
C TRP A 107 1.41 6.85 -11.66
N LEU A 108 1.03 6.24 -12.79
CA LEU A 108 1.56 6.66 -14.10
C LEU A 108 0.99 8.01 -14.56
N MET A 109 -0.29 8.28 -14.32
CA MET A 109 -0.88 9.60 -14.63
C MET A 109 -0.24 10.71 -13.79
N GLU A 110 0.06 10.44 -12.51
CA GLU A 110 0.77 11.37 -11.63
C GLU A 110 2.24 11.54 -12.02
N LEU A 111 2.94 10.49 -12.46
CA LEU A 111 4.26 10.62 -13.05
C LEU A 111 4.22 11.53 -14.29
N LEU A 112 3.32 11.27 -15.24
CA LEU A 112 3.16 12.09 -16.45
C LEU A 112 2.86 13.56 -16.13
N ASN A 113 2.04 13.86 -15.12
CA ASN A 113 1.78 15.23 -14.66
C ASN A 113 2.96 15.89 -13.90
N ARG A 114 3.95 15.11 -13.44
CA ARG A 114 5.17 15.66 -12.83
C ARG A 114 6.23 16.00 -13.89
N ILE A 115 6.36 15.18 -14.93
CA ILE A 115 7.46 15.28 -15.91
C ILE A 115 7.15 16.11 -17.17
N GLN A 116 5.88 16.45 -17.44
CA GLN A 116 5.49 17.35 -18.54
C GLN A 116 4.31 18.26 -18.19
N LYS A 117 4.07 19.32 -18.98
CA LYS A 117 3.02 20.34 -18.78
C LYS A 117 2.14 20.63 -20.02
N LYS A 118 2.18 19.75 -21.03
CA LYS A 118 1.49 19.92 -22.34
C LYS A 118 0.14 19.18 -22.40
N ALA A 119 -0.05 18.16 -21.57
CA ALA A 119 -1.26 17.36 -21.47
C ALA A 119 -1.60 17.12 -20.00
N VAL A 120 -2.88 17.18 -19.61
CA VAL A 120 -3.31 16.73 -18.28
C VAL A 120 -3.64 15.24 -18.35
N CYS A 121 -2.92 14.44 -17.57
CA CYS A 121 -3.08 12.98 -17.50
C CYS A 121 -3.93 12.62 -16.26
N LEU A 122 -4.98 11.81 -16.38
CA LEU A 122 -5.84 11.51 -15.23
C LEU A 122 -6.57 10.15 -15.32
N TYR A 123 -6.89 9.59 -14.16
CA TYR A 123 -7.84 8.48 -14.01
C TYR A 123 -9.25 9.06 -13.80
N LEU A 124 -10.21 8.74 -14.67
CA LEU A 124 -11.51 9.42 -14.72
C LEU A 124 -12.32 9.28 -13.43
N GLN A 125 -12.36 8.07 -12.86
CA GLN A 125 -13.00 7.74 -11.58
C GLN A 125 -12.14 8.10 -10.36
N GLY A 126 -10.99 8.75 -10.55
CA GLY A 126 -10.08 9.16 -9.49
C GLY A 126 -10.45 10.51 -8.87
N SER A 127 -9.42 11.35 -8.65
CA SER A 127 -9.53 12.65 -7.98
C SER A 127 -10.38 13.66 -8.78
N PRO A 128 -11.51 14.18 -8.25
CA PRO A 128 -12.43 15.05 -9.00
C PRO A 128 -11.77 16.29 -9.64
N ALA A 129 -12.33 16.78 -10.74
CA ALA A 129 -11.77 17.89 -11.53
C ALA A 129 -11.51 19.18 -10.73
N GLY A 130 -12.49 19.60 -9.92
CA GLY A 130 -12.38 20.76 -9.01
C GLY A 130 -11.34 20.60 -7.89
N SER A 131 -10.74 19.41 -7.81
CA SER A 131 -9.62 19.06 -6.97
C SER A 131 -8.33 19.16 -7.81
N LEU A 132 -8.24 18.38 -8.90
CA LEU A 132 -7.01 18.16 -9.68
C LEU A 132 -6.53 19.42 -10.42
N ILE A 133 -7.40 20.08 -11.16
CA ILE A 133 -6.97 21.20 -12.02
C ILE A 133 -6.44 22.39 -11.19
N PRO A 134 -7.11 22.82 -10.10
CA PRO A 134 -6.56 23.85 -9.20
C PRO A 134 -5.26 23.44 -8.51
N HIS A 135 -4.99 22.14 -8.33
CA HIS A 135 -3.68 21.70 -7.85
C HIS A 135 -2.59 21.91 -8.91
N LEU A 136 -2.82 21.45 -10.15
CA LEU A 136 -1.85 21.64 -11.25
C LEU A 136 -1.54 23.13 -11.48
N GLN A 137 -2.55 24.00 -11.45
CA GLN A 137 -2.36 25.45 -11.54
C GLN A 137 -1.42 25.99 -10.44
N ARG A 138 -1.56 25.54 -9.20
CA ARG A 138 -0.66 25.90 -8.08
C ARG A 138 0.78 25.40 -8.26
N LYS A 139 1.02 24.38 -9.09
CA LYS A 139 2.37 23.92 -9.51
C LYS A 139 2.93 24.71 -10.71
N GLY A 140 2.35 25.86 -11.02
CA GLY A 140 2.74 26.69 -12.17
C GLY A 140 2.43 26.02 -13.50
N TRP A 141 1.26 25.39 -13.62
CA TRP A 141 0.68 25.03 -14.92
C TRP A 141 -0.15 26.21 -15.44
N LEU A 142 0.11 26.59 -16.69
CA LEU A 142 -0.76 27.51 -17.43
C LEU A 142 -1.79 26.65 -18.18
N LEU A 143 -3.08 26.76 -17.87
CA LEU A 143 -4.10 25.95 -18.57
C LEU A 143 -4.11 26.22 -20.08
N GLN A 144 -3.75 27.44 -20.50
CA GLN A 144 -3.56 27.83 -21.90
C GLN A 144 -2.44 27.06 -22.63
N SER A 145 -1.46 26.49 -21.92
CA SER A 145 -0.41 25.65 -22.54
C SER A 145 -0.81 24.17 -22.65
N VAL A 146 -1.90 23.75 -21.99
CA VAL A 146 -2.44 22.41 -22.10
C VAL A 146 -3.15 22.28 -23.45
N ARG A 147 -2.73 21.30 -24.25
CA ARG A 147 -3.28 21.04 -25.60
C ARG A 147 -4.29 19.89 -25.61
N ARG A 148 -4.23 19.01 -24.60
CA ARG A 148 -5.11 17.86 -24.48
C ARG A 148 -5.32 17.39 -23.04
N LEU A 149 -6.35 16.59 -22.84
CA LEU A 149 -6.48 15.69 -21.70
C LEU A 149 -6.23 14.25 -22.17
N VAL A 150 -5.50 13.49 -21.38
CA VAL A 150 -5.23 12.06 -21.58
C VAL A 150 -5.84 11.34 -20.39
N VAL A 151 -6.93 10.63 -20.63
CA VAL A 151 -7.82 10.14 -19.57
C VAL A 151 -7.90 8.63 -19.67
N VAL A 152 -7.44 7.91 -18.65
CA VAL A 152 -7.72 6.47 -18.54
C VAL A 152 -8.98 6.28 -17.69
N ALA A 153 -9.86 5.38 -18.11
CA ALA A 153 -11.08 5.02 -17.39
C ALA A 153 -11.23 3.51 -17.35
N SER A 154 -11.92 3.00 -16.33
CA SER A 154 -12.35 1.60 -16.29
C SER A 154 -13.81 1.50 -16.74
N VAL A 155 -14.15 0.48 -17.52
CA VAL A 155 -15.52 0.21 -17.98
C VAL A 155 -15.90 -1.25 -17.71
N ALA A 156 -17.19 -1.50 -17.58
CA ALA A 156 -17.78 -2.82 -17.46
C ALA A 156 -19.00 -2.92 -18.37
N LYS A 157 -19.52 -4.13 -18.54
CA LYS A 157 -20.83 -4.36 -19.17
C LYS A 157 -21.87 -4.62 -18.08
N ASP A 158 -23.03 -3.98 -18.20
CA ASP A 158 -24.18 -4.27 -17.33
C ASP A 158 -24.91 -5.56 -17.76
N SER A 159 -25.97 -5.90 -17.03
CA SER A 159 -26.82 -7.07 -17.32
C SER A 159 -27.53 -7.02 -18.68
N GLU A 160 -27.59 -5.84 -19.31
CA GLU A 160 -28.18 -5.60 -20.62
C GLU A 160 -27.10 -5.54 -21.72
N ASN A 161 -25.84 -5.86 -21.39
CA ASN A 161 -24.66 -5.81 -22.26
C ASN A 161 -24.33 -4.37 -22.74
N ASN A 162 -24.86 -3.34 -22.08
CA ASN A 162 -24.44 -1.96 -22.31
C ASN A 162 -23.13 -1.67 -21.56
N VAL A 163 -22.26 -0.89 -22.16
CA VAL A 163 -20.97 -0.49 -21.56
C VAL A 163 -21.23 0.64 -20.56
N CYS A 164 -20.68 0.56 -19.35
CA CYS A 164 -20.84 1.57 -18.30
C CYS A 164 -19.51 1.89 -17.63
N LEU A 165 -19.39 3.05 -16.97
CA LEU A 165 -18.20 3.37 -16.17
C LEU A 165 -18.16 2.47 -14.93
N SER A 166 -17.05 1.73 -14.76
CA SER A 166 -16.82 0.90 -13.58
C SER A 166 -16.09 1.69 -12.48
N ASN A 167 -16.44 1.43 -11.22
CA ASN A 167 -15.64 1.85 -10.06
C ASN A 167 -14.84 0.67 -9.47
N GLU A 168 -14.98 -0.53 -10.04
CA GLU A 168 -14.26 -1.71 -9.61
C GLU A 168 -12.87 -1.72 -10.25
N SER A 169 -11.83 -1.93 -9.44
CA SER A 169 -10.45 -1.96 -9.90
C SER A 169 -10.18 -3.31 -10.57
N GLY A 170 -9.78 -3.28 -11.84
CA GLY A 170 -9.54 -4.47 -12.66
C GLY A 170 -10.46 -4.57 -13.88
N SER A 171 -11.63 -3.93 -13.89
CA SER A 171 -12.51 -3.95 -15.08
C SER A 171 -11.85 -3.31 -16.29
N HIS A 172 -12.21 -3.78 -17.49
CA HIS A 172 -11.67 -3.41 -18.80
C HIS A 172 -11.27 -1.93 -18.92
N TRP A 173 -10.01 -1.69 -19.30
CA TRP A 173 -9.43 -0.36 -19.33
C TRP A 173 -9.50 0.29 -20.71
N VAL A 174 -9.91 1.55 -20.72
CA VAL A 174 -10.07 2.36 -21.93
C VAL A 174 -9.33 3.69 -21.80
N LEU A 175 -8.90 4.22 -22.93
CA LEU A 175 -8.23 5.51 -23.01
C LEU A 175 -9.14 6.51 -23.75
N LEU A 176 -9.23 7.72 -23.23
CA LEU A 176 -9.82 8.86 -23.94
C LEU A 176 -8.78 9.95 -24.14
N VAL A 177 -8.69 10.47 -25.36
CA VAL A 177 -7.78 11.59 -25.71
C VAL A 177 -8.62 12.77 -26.17
N VAL A 178 -8.69 13.81 -25.34
CA VAL A 178 -9.43 15.04 -25.63
C VAL A 178 -8.47 16.06 -26.26
N GLU A 179 -8.55 16.28 -27.57
CA GLU A 179 -7.81 17.36 -28.24
C GLU A 179 -8.57 18.68 -28.09
N LEU A 180 -8.12 19.55 -27.17
CA LEU A 180 -8.82 20.79 -26.83
C LEU A 180 -8.94 21.76 -28.02
N GLN A 181 -7.87 21.87 -28.82
CA GLN A 181 -7.87 22.71 -30.03
C GLN A 181 -8.69 22.11 -31.17
N GLY A 182 -8.64 20.78 -31.32
CA GLY A 182 -9.36 20.07 -32.38
C GLY A 182 -10.85 19.85 -32.08
N LYS A 183 -11.28 20.06 -30.83
CA LYS A 183 -12.63 19.78 -30.33
C LYS A 183 -13.10 18.35 -30.62
N LYS A 184 -12.20 17.39 -30.39
CA LYS A 184 -12.39 15.95 -30.64
C LYS A 184 -12.01 15.16 -29.40
N VAL A 185 -12.78 14.12 -29.11
CA VAL A 185 -12.52 13.13 -28.06
C VAL A 185 -12.36 11.78 -28.72
N TYR A 186 -11.14 11.26 -28.78
CA TYR A 186 -10.90 9.90 -29.25
C TYR A 186 -11.21 8.94 -28.11
N TYR A 187 -12.13 7.99 -28.33
CA TYR A 187 -12.44 6.89 -27.41
C TYR A 187 -11.73 5.63 -27.91
N CYS A 188 -10.79 5.14 -27.12
CA CYS A 188 -9.86 4.08 -27.47
C CYS A 188 -10.13 2.84 -26.61
N ASP A 189 -10.66 1.80 -27.24
CA ASP A 189 -11.11 0.57 -26.58
C ASP A 189 -10.53 -0.64 -27.29
N SER A 190 -9.79 -1.48 -26.57
CA SER A 190 -9.05 -2.59 -27.17
C SER A 190 -9.91 -3.82 -27.45
N LEU A 191 -11.17 -3.81 -27.03
CA LEU A 191 -12.16 -4.83 -27.40
C LEU A 191 -13.21 -4.29 -28.38
N ALA A 192 -12.98 -3.09 -28.92
CA ALA A 192 -13.92 -2.34 -29.76
C ALA A 192 -15.33 -2.22 -29.12
N TRP A 193 -15.42 -2.09 -27.79
CA TRP A 193 -16.71 -1.84 -27.16
C TRP A 193 -17.20 -0.41 -27.46
N ALA A 194 -18.52 -0.20 -27.44
CA ALA A 194 -19.09 1.13 -27.58
C ALA A 194 -18.74 2.02 -26.37
N SER A 195 -18.60 3.33 -26.58
CA SER A 195 -18.40 4.26 -25.47
C SER A 195 -19.60 4.25 -24.51
N PRO A 196 -19.41 4.30 -23.17
CA PRO A 196 -20.49 4.33 -22.20
C PRO A 196 -21.57 5.39 -22.50
N PRO A 197 -22.86 5.11 -22.22
CA PRO A 197 -23.96 5.93 -22.67
C PRO A 197 -23.91 7.33 -22.05
N ILE A 198 -24.22 8.29 -22.91
CA ILE A 198 -24.18 9.71 -22.65
C ILE A 198 -25.47 10.07 -21.89
N PRO A 199 -25.42 10.00 -20.55
CA PRO A 199 -24.83 11.12 -19.81
C PRO A 199 -23.63 10.78 -18.92
N SER A 200 -23.36 9.50 -18.63
CA SER A 200 -22.45 9.10 -17.53
C SER A 200 -20.99 9.49 -17.80
N LEU A 201 -20.48 9.10 -18.97
CA LEU A 201 -19.14 9.44 -19.45
C LEU A 201 -18.99 10.95 -19.65
N LEU A 202 -19.90 11.56 -20.43
CA LEU A 202 -19.80 12.99 -20.75
C LEU A 202 -19.88 13.87 -19.52
N LYS A 203 -20.78 13.61 -18.57
CA LYS A 203 -20.87 14.42 -17.35
C LYS A 203 -19.55 14.44 -16.59
N THR A 204 -18.95 13.27 -16.37
CA THR A 204 -17.70 13.14 -15.62
C THR A 204 -16.53 13.77 -16.37
N LEU A 205 -16.45 13.57 -17.69
CA LEU A 205 -15.41 14.18 -18.53
C LEU A 205 -15.57 15.71 -18.62
N GLN A 206 -16.81 16.20 -18.71
CA GLN A 206 -17.14 17.64 -18.78
C GLN A 206 -16.68 18.40 -17.54
N GLU A 207 -16.70 17.79 -16.35
CA GLU A 207 -16.18 18.42 -15.13
C GLU A 207 -14.71 18.86 -15.27
N TYR A 208 -13.89 18.09 -16.01
CA TYR A 208 -12.51 18.46 -16.34
C TYR A 208 -12.45 19.45 -17.52
N CYS A 209 -13.21 19.20 -18.59
CA CYS A 209 -13.20 20.04 -19.79
C CYS A 209 -13.70 21.48 -19.55
N ASN A 210 -14.54 21.70 -18.53
CA ASN A 210 -14.96 23.02 -18.05
C ASN A 210 -13.78 23.96 -17.71
N PHE A 211 -12.63 23.44 -17.29
CA PHE A 211 -11.44 24.26 -16.99
C PHE A 211 -10.68 24.75 -18.24
N PHE A 212 -11.07 24.28 -19.42
CA PHE A 212 -10.41 24.55 -20.70
C PHE A 212 -11.39 25.14 -21.73
N ASP A 213 -12.53 25.68 -21.27
CA ASP A 213 -13.62 26.24 -22.10
C ASP A 213 -14.11 25.28 -23.21
N TYR A 214 -14.00 23.98 -22.97
CA TYR A 214 -14.39 22.93 -23.91
C TYR A 214 -15.68 22.24 -23.47
N GLN A 215 -16.69 22.24 -24.34
CA GLN A 215 -17.89 21.42 -24.18
C GLN A 215 -17.77 20.13 -24.97
N VAL A 216 -17.90 19.01 -24.29
CA VAL A 216 -17.95 17.68 -24.89
C VAL A 216 -19.38 17.38 -25.33
N THR A 217 -19.55 17.05 -26.60
CA THR A 217 -20.84 16.64 -27.19
C THR A 217 -20.76 15.19 -27.67
N PRO A 218 -21.89 14.49 -27.90
CA PRO A 218 -21.89 13.18 -28.55
C PRO A 218 -21.10 13.19 -29.86
N ASP A 219 -21.34 14.19 -30.71
CA ASP A 219 -20.71 14.34 -32.03
C ASP A 219 -19.19 14.64 -31.95
N SER A 220 -18.68 14.98 -30.77
CA SER A 220 -17.23 15.15 -30.56
C SER A 220 -16.50 13.85 -30.27
N ILE A 221 -17.21 12.76 -29.94
CA ILE A 221 -16.61 11.45 -29.69
C ILE A 221 -16.33 10.75 -31.02
N ILE A 222 -15.08 10.35 -31.22
CA ILE A 222 -14.61 9.52 -32.33
C ILE A 222 -14.16 8.20 -31.73
N LEU A 223 -14.82 7.10 -32.09
CA LEU A 223 -14.40 5.76 -31.69
C LEU A 223 -13.17 5.36 -32.51
N CYS A 224 -12.12 4.87 -31.86
CA CYS A 224 -10.93 4.38 -32.57
C CYS A 224 -11.20 3.08 -33.33
N HIS A 225 -12.16 2.27 -32.85
CA HIS A 225 -12.69 1.10 -33.53
C HIS A 225 -14.22 1.15 -33.50
N GLU A 226 -14.87 0.85 -34.62
CA GLU A 226 -16.34 0.79 -34.69
C GLU A 226 -16.86 -0.47 -33.97
N PRO A 227 -17.87 -0.38 -33.08
CA PRO A 227 -18.32 -1.54 -32.31
C PRO A 227 -18.91 -2.64 -33.19
N THR A 228 -18.48 -3.88 -32.99
CA THR A 228 -19.02 -5.02 -33.74
C THR A 228 -20.52 -5.20 -33.44
N PRO A 229 -21.38 -5.36 -34.47
CA PRO A 229 -22.80 -5.66 -34.27
C PRO A 229 -23.00 -6.95 -33.44
N GLN A 230 -24.03 -6.97 -32.59
CA GLN A 230 -24.33 -8.12 -31.75
C GLN A 230 -24.51 -9.40 -32.59
N GLY A 231 -23.75 -10.45 -32.25
CA GLY A 231 -23.80 -11.75 -32.94
C GLY A 231 -22.74 -11.96 -34.03
N GLN A 232 -21.93 -10.95 -34.35
CA GLN A 232 -20.72 -11.12 -35.17
C GLN A 232 -19.48 -11.26 -34.26
N GLY A 233 -18.39 -11.84 -34.78
CA GLY A 233 -17.22 -12.28 -34.01
C GLY A 233 -16.29 -11.16 -33.51
N GLN A 234 -14.98 -11.41 -33.49
CA GLN A 234 -14.00 -10.35 -33.20
C GLN A 234 -14.06 -9.24 -34.26
N HIS A 235 -13.80 -8.00 -33.85
CA HIS A 235 -13.77 -6.84 -34.75
C HIS A 235 -12.71 -7.00 -35.85
N ILE A 236 -13.03 -6.59 -37.07
CA ILE A 236 -12.11 -6.54 -38.21
C ILE A 236 -11.92 -5.07 -38.60
N CYS A 237 -10.70 -4.54 -38.44
CA CYS A 237 -10.40 -3.14 -38.71
C CYS A 237 -10.77 -2.74 -40.16
N SER A 238 -11.45 -1.60 -40.29
CA SER A 238 -11.70 -0.92 -41.56
C SER A 238 -10.66 0.18 -41.80
N SER A 239 -10.71 0.83 -42.96
CA SER A 239 -9.92 2.03 -43.25
C SER A 239 -10.23 3.23 -42.34
N ASN A 240 -11.34 3.19 -41.59
CA ASN A 240 -11.75 4.25 -40.68
C ASN A 240 -11.16 4.06 -39.27
N CYS A 241 -10.68 2.87 -38.95
CA CYS A 241 -10.12 2.56 -37.64
C CYS A 241 -8.80 3.32 -37.39
N MET A 242 -8.69 3.88 -36.20
CA MET A 242 -7.51 4.63 -35.77
C MET A 242 -6.42 3.68 -35.24
N ASN A 243 -5.19 4.18 -35.14
CA ASN A 243 -4.03 3.41 -34.64
C ASN A 243 -4.08 3.21 -33.10
N TYR A 244 -5.02 2.37 -32.65
CA TYR A 244 -5.12 1.88 -31.28
C TYR A 244 -5.13 0.33 -31.26
N PRO A 245 -4.50 -0.29 -30.26
CA PRO A 245 -4.58 -1.72 -29.97
C PRO A 245 -5.95 -2.40 -30.12
N LEU A 246 -5.95 -3.67 -30.56
CA LEU A 246 -7.03 -4.64 -30.39
C LEU A 246 -6.52 -5.87 -29.63
N LEU A 247 -7.39 -6.48 -28.84
CA LEU A 247 -7.07 -7.63 -28.00
C LEU A 247 -8.10 -8.76 -28.17
N PRO A 248 -7.69 -10.02 -27.94
CA PRO A 248 -8.60 -11.13 -27.69
C PRO A 248 -9.56 -10.81 -26.53
N GLN A 249 -10.78 -11.35 -26.58
CA GLN A 249 -11.82 -11.09 -25.57
C GLN A 249 -11.47 -11.61 -24.16
N ASP A 250 -10.55 -12.56 -24.09
CA ASP A 250 -9.99 -13.19 -22.89
C ASP A 250 -8.66 -12.55 -22.43
N SER A 251 -8.21 -11.46 -23.06
CA SER A 251 -6.97 -10.78 -22.68
C SER A 251 -7.14 -9.81 -21.51
N HIS A 252 -6.38 -10.05 -20.45
CA HIS A 252 -6.25 -9.15 -19.29
C HIS A 252 -5.33 -7.93 -19.53
N ALA A 253 -4.86 -7.73 -20.77
CA ALA A 253 -3.84 -6.74 -21.12
C ALA A 253 -4.38 -5.31 -21.35
N SER A 254 -5.71 -5.08 -21.31
CA SER A 254 -6.31 -3.78 -21.63
C SER A 254 -5.68 -2.62 -20.85
N GLY A 255 -5.35 -2.84 -19.57
CA GLY A 255 -4.64 -1.88 -18.72
C GLY A 255 -3.24 -1.56 -19.23
N VAL A 256 -2.45 -2.57 -19.63
CA VAL A 256 -1.09 -2.40 -20.17
C VAL A 256 -1.14 -1.51 -21.42
N PHE A 257 -2.02 -1.83 -22.36
CA PHE A 257 -2.16 -1.07 -23.60
C PHE A 257 -2.73 0.33 -23.38
N ALA A 258 -3.72 0.52 -22.50
CA ALA A 258 -4.23 1.84 -22.13
C ALA A 258 -3.14 2.74 -21.54
N LEU A 259 -2.26 2.21 -20.69
CA LEU A 259 -1.14 2.94 -20.10
C LEU A 259 -0.04 3.30 -21.12
N ILE A 260 0.38 2.35 -21.96
CA ILE A 260 1.35 2.62 -23.04
C ILE A 260 0.80 3.67 -24.00
N SER A 261 -0.45 3.53 -24.45
CA SER A 261 -1.10 4.50 -25.34
C SER A 261 -1.37 5.84 -24.67
N ALA A 262 -1.56 5.91 -23.35
CA ALA A 262 -1.63 7.18 -22.61
C ALA A 262 -0.29 7.94 -22.64
N VAL A 263 0.83 7.23 -22.44
CA VAL A 263 2.18 7.81 -22.56
C VAL A 263 2.42 8.31 -23.99
N VAL A 264 2.13 7.49 -25.00
CA VAL A 264 2.23 7.88 -26.43
C VAL A 264 1.39 9.12 -26.74
N SER A 265 0.14 9.16 -26.27
CA SER A 265 -0.79 10.28 -26.48
C SER A 265 -0.34 11.55 -25.78
N THR A 266 0.29 11.42 -24.61
CA THR A 266 0.88 12.54 -23.87
C THR A 266 2.01 13.19 -24.66
N TYR A 267 2.93 12.40 -25.21
CA TYR A 267 4.09 12.90 -25.96
C TYR A 267 3.86 13.10 -27.46
N LYS A 268 2.70 12.68 -27.99
CA LYS A 268 2.33 12.75 -29.42
C LYS A 268 3.27 11.95 -30.35
N SER A 269 3.78 10.81 -29.87
CA SER A 269 4.74 9.99 -30.62
C SER A 269 4.05 9.18 -31.73
N ALA A 270 4.08 9.68 -32.97
CA ALA A 270 3.42 9.03 -34.11
C ALA A 270 4.03 7.68 -34.52
N CYS A 271 5.25 7.40 -34.07
CA CYS A 271 6.06 6.23 -34.46
C CYS A 271 6.38 5.42 -33.19
N TYR A 272 5.46 4.53 -32.83
CA TYR A 272 5.60 3.62 -31.69
C TYR A 272 5.18 2.21 -32.11
N LEU A 273 5.60 1.21 -31.33
CA LEU A 273 5.36 -0.20 -31.59
C LEU A 273 3.86 -0.46 -31.82
N LYS A 274 3.50 -0.72 -33.09
CA LYS A 274 2.16 -1.17 -33.46
C LYS A 274 2.05 -2.66 -33.11
N GLN A 275 0.90 -3.05 -32.58
CA GLN A 275 0.71 -4.37 -31.99
C GLN A 275 0.94 -5.55 -32.93
N THR A 276 1.55 -6.59 -32.37
CA THR A 276 0.88 -7.89 -32.27
C THR A 276 0.64 -8.19 -30.78
N THR A 277 -0.28 -9.10 -30.46
CA THR A 277 -0.56 -9.58 -29.09
C THR A 277 0.68 -10.16 -28.41
N ASP A 278 1.62 -10.66 -29.20
CA ASP A 278 2.86 -11.34 -28.77
C ASP A 278 3.85 -10.42 -28.04
N GLN A 279 3.55 -9.12 -27.95
CA GLN A 279 4.38 -8.09 -27.32
C GLN A 279 3.91 -7.68 -25.91
N GLU A 280 2.86 -8.29 -25.36
CA GLU A 280 2.37 -7.96 -24.00
C GLU A 280 3.47 -8.08 -22.93
N ALA A 281 4.20 -9.21 -22.90
CA ALA A 281 5.25 -9.45 -21.90
C ALA A 281 6.34 -8.37 -21.94
N TYR A 282 6.78 -7.99 -23.14
CA TYR A 282 7.73 -6.89 -23.34
C TYR A 282 7.17 -5.55 -22.85
N LEU A 283 5.91 -5.22 -23.15
CA LEU A 283 5.30 -3.97 -22.68
C LEU A 283 5.08 -3.95 -21.16
N ARG A 284 4.87 -5.10 -20.52
CA ARG A 284 4.89 -5.24 -19.05
C ARG A 284 6.28 -4.97 -18.48
N GLU A 285 7.35 -5.52 -19.05
CA GLU A 285 8.72 -5.20 -18.66
C GLU A 285 9.04 -3.70 -18.83
N VAL A 286 8.56 -3.06 -19.91
CA VAL A 286 8.69 -1.60 -20.11
C VAL A 286 8.00 -0.83 -18.98
N LEU A 287 6.76 -1.19 -18.63
CA LEU A 287 6.06 -0.57 -17.50
C LEU A 287 6.82 -0.79 -16.19
N ILE A 288 7.28 -2.00 -15.90
CA ILE A 288 8.09 -2.30 -14.70
C ILE A 288 9.33 -1.39 -14.66
N CYS A 289 10.06 -1.26 -15.77
CA CYS A 289 11.23 -0.38 -15.85
C CYS A 289 10.88 1.08 -15.56
N TRP A 290 9.79 1.61 -16.11
CA TRP A 290 9.36 2.99 -15.84
C TRP A 290 8.91 3.19 -14.38
N PHE A 291 8.23 2.20 -13.79
CA PHE A 291 7.85 2.21 -12.37
C PHE A 291 9.09 2.28 -11.48
N MET A 292 10.02 1.35 -11.65
CA MET A 292 11.24 1.27 -10.84
C MET A 292 12.19 2.47 -11.07
N ALA A 293 12.29 2.98 -12.30
CA ALA A 293 13.11 4.16 -12.61
C ALA A 293 12.47 5.50 -12.20
N GLY A 294 11.17 5.54 -11.89
CA GLY A 294 10.44 6.79 -11.64
C GLY A 294 10.44 7.77 -12.83
N THR A 295 10.69 7.29 -14.04
CA THR A 295 10.88 8.09 -15.27
C THR A 295 10.40 7.31 -16.50
N ILE A 296 10.27 7.99 -17.65
CA ILE A 296 9.79 7.37 -18.91
C ILE A 296 10.87 7.49 -19.98
N ASP A 297 11.38 6.35 -20.45
CA ASP A 297 12.21 6.24 -21.64
C ASP A 297 11.36 5.81 -22.85
N LEU A 298 11.00 6.78 -23.70
CA LEU A 298 10.20 6.55 -24.90
C LEU A 298 10.94 5.69 -25.94
N GLN A 299 12.26 5.59 -25.89
CA GLN A 299 13.04 4.79 -26.86
C GLN A 299 12.75 3.29 -26.72
N ASN A 300 12.21 2.85 -25.57
CA ASN A 300 11.76 1.47 -25.36
C ASN A 300 10.45 1.13 -26.10
N ILE A 301 9.74 2.12 -26.66
CA ILE A 301 8.51 1.87 -27.43
C ILE A 301 8.49 2.54 -28.81
N GLN A 302 9.38 3.49 -29.08
CA GLN A 302 9.47 4.18 -30.37
C GLN A 302 10.05 3.29 -31.47
N THR A 303 9.51 3.37 -32.69
CA THR A 303 9.99 2.61 -33.84
C THR A 303 11.07 3.36 -34.63
N LYS A 304 12.02 2.63 -35.18
CA LYS A 304 13.14 3.14 -36.00
C LYS A 304 12.68 3.80 -37.30
N THR A 305 11.54 3.39 -37.84
CA THR A 305 10.94 3.95 -39.04
C THR A 305 9.70 4.77 -38.68
N GLY A 306 9.66 6.01 -39.16
CA GLY A 306 8.47 6.85 -39.13
C GLY A 306 7.93 7.03 -40.54
N SER A 307 6.76 6.45 -40.83
CA SER A 307 6.09 6.65 -42.11
C SER A 307 4.61 6.99 -41.94
N SER A 308 4.24 8.06 -42.64
CA SER A 308 2.92 8.65 -42.79
C SER A 308 1.80 7.64 -43.09
N HIS A 309 0.60 7.86 -42.53
CA HIS A 309 -0.64 7.76 -43.32
C HIS A 309 -1.67 8.83 -42.93
N GLN A 310 -1.85 9.75 -43.88
CA GLN A 310 -2.95 10.67 -44.21
C GLN A 310 -4.25 10.66 -43.38
N THR A 311 -4.69 11.86 -43.00
CA THR A 311 -6.08 12.21 -42.66
C THR A 311 -6.90 12.59 -43.91
N PRO A 312 -8.13 12.10 -44.07
CA PRO A 312 -9.12 12.68 -44.99
C PRO A 312 -10.04 13.74 -44.33
N SER A 313 -10.70 14.52 -45.18
CA SER A 313 -11.37 15.80 -44.92
C SER A 313 -12.89 15.74 -44.75
N ASP A 314 -13.44 16.90 -44.37
CA ASP A 314 -14.86 17.29 -44.25
C ASP A 314 -15.88 16.64 -45.21
N GLY A 315 -17.08 16.36 -44.66
CA GLY A 315 -18.28 15.96 -45.41
C GLY A 315 -19.56 16.49 -44.75
N THR A 316 -20.23 17.43 -45.40
CA THR A 316 -21.35 18.24 -44.89
C THR A 316 -22.68 17.49 -44.64
N SER A 317 -23.33 17.88 -43.53
CA SER A 317 -24.79 18.13 -43.36
C SER A 317 -25.84 17.24 -44.03
N GLN A 318 -26.77 16.70 -43.23
CA GLN A 318 -28.21 16.97 -43.39
C GLN A 318 -29.02 16.79 -42.08
N LYS A 319 -30.29 17.22 -42.09
CA LYS A 319 -31.09 17.67 -40.92
C LYS A 319 -32.47 16.93 -40.85
N PRO A 320 -33.41 17.21 -39.90
CA PRO A 320 -34.01 16.11 -39.12
C PRO A 320 -35.55 16.01 -39.14
N SER A 321 -36.08 14.93 -38.57
CA SER A 321 -37.49 14.73 -38.17
C SER A 321 -37.52 14.17 -36.72
N LYS A 322 -37.93 14.92 -35.68
CA LYS A 322 -39.27 15.42 -35.26
C LYS A 322 -40.21 14.37 -34.64
N SER A 323 -40.41 14.53 -33.32
CA SER A 323 -41.56 14.08 -32.50
C SER A 323 -41.64 12.57 -32.19
N LEU A 324 -42.22 12.09 -31.09
CA LEU A 324 -43.28 12.68 -30.24
C LEU A 324 -42.97 12.77 -28.74
N ARG A 325 -43.77 13.60 -28.05
CA ARG A 325 -43.86 13.71 -26.58
C ARG A 325 -44.79 12.64 -26.00
N SER A 326 -44.55 12.20 -24.77
CA SER A 326 -45.61 12.10 -23.74
C SER A 326 -45.02 12.18 -22.32
N ASN A 327 -45.86 12.57 -21.36
CA ASN A 327 -45.48 13.01 -20.01
C ASN A 327 -45.95 12.04 -18.91
N SER A 328 -45.46 12.30 -17.68
CA SER A 328 -46.09 12.05 -16.36
C SER A 328 -45.54 10.83 -15.61
N ARG A 329 -44.87 11.01 -14.46
CA ARG A 329 -45.42 11.11 -13.08
C ARG A 329 -46.14 9.82 -12.63
N LYS A 330 -45.96 9.30 -11.40
CA LYS A 330 -45.55 9.95 -10.14
C LYS A 330 -45.00 8.96 -9.10
N GLU A 331 -44.41 9.48 -8.03
CA GLU A 331 -43.82 8.76 -6.89
C GLU A 331 -44.84 8.15 -5.93
N LEU A 332 -44.39 7.17 -5.12
CA LEU A 332 -44.58 6.97 -3.66
C LEU A 332 -44.02 5.57 -3.31
N GLY A 333 -43.37 5.25 -2.18
CA GLY A 333 -43.02 6.03 -0.99
C GLY A 333 -43.06 5.11 0.23
N GLY A 334 -41.96 4.97 1.00
CA GLY A 334 -41.93 4.07 2.17
C GLY A 334 -40.74 4.31 3.12
N LYS A 335 -41.04 4.51 4.42
CA LYS A 335 -40.09 4.68 5.53
C LYS A 335 -40.47 3.75 6.70
N LYS A 336 -39.50 3.39 7.54
CA LYS A 336 -39.69 3.08 8.98
C LYS A 336 -38.50 3.56 9.83
N GLU A 337 -38.74 3.73 11.13
CA GLU A 337 -37.90 4.37 12.16
C GLU A 337 -37.42 3.31 13.20
N GLY A 338 -36.66 3.56 14.28
CA GLY A 338 -36.13 4.78 14.92
C GLY A 338 -35.47 4.48 16.30
N SER A 339 -35.11 5.53 17.08
CA SER A 339 -34.66 5.61 18.51
C SER A 339 -33.33 6.41 18.66
N ALA A 340 -33.26 7.66 19.16
CA ALA A 340 -33.56 8.23 20.50
C ALA A 340 -32.39 8.08 21.51
N ASP A 341 -31.96 9.10 22.30
CA ASP A 341 -32.23 10.55 22.20
C ASP A 341 -31.16 11.44 22.91
N ASP A 342 -31.31 12.77 22.78
CA ASP A 342 -30.71 13.86 23.56
C ASP A 342 -31.51 15.15 23.20
N VAL A 343 -32.45 15.59 24.05
CA VAL A 343 -33.63 16.35 23.60
C VAL A 343 -33.33 17.83 23.29
N GLU A 344 -32.95 18.10 22.03
CA GLU A 344 -33.13 19.40 21.40
C GLU A 344 -34.64 19.64 21.18
N LYS A 345 -35.19 20.77 21.65
CA LYS A 345 -36.58 21.16 21.35
C LYS A 345 -36.77 21.29 19.84
N LYS A 346 -37.51 20.35 19.25
CA LYS A 346 -37.99 20.39 17.88
C LYS A 346 -39.42 20.91 17.87
N ASN A 347 -39.74 21.73 16.88
CA ASN A 347 -41.15 22.01 16.57
C ASN A 347 -41.77 20.85 15.77
N GLU A 348 -43.08 20.91 15.52
CA GLU A 348 -43.86 19.92 14.75
C GLU A 348 -43.28 19.63 13.35
N ASN A 349 -42.50 20.58 12.81
CA ASN A 349 -41.81 20.46 11.51
C ASN A 349 -40.34 19.99 11.63
N GLY A 350 -39.93 19.44 12.78
CA GLY A 350 -38.61 18.85 13.01
C GLY A 350 -37.42 19.82 13.01
N ARG A 351 -37.68 21.14 13.04
CA ARG A 351 -36.62 22.17 13.04
C ARG A 351 -36.08 22.38 14.46
N LEU A 352 -34.76 22.60 14.55
CA LEU A 352 -34.02 22.82 15.79
C LEU A 352 -33.86 24.31 16.07
N GLU A 353 -34.12 24.73 17.29
CA GLU A 353 -34.05 26.12 17.74
C GLU A 353 -32.65 26.52 18.23
N CYS A 354 -32.22 27.75 17.91
CA CYS A 354 -31.05 28.34 18.55
C CYS A 354 -31.40 28.95 19.90
N ASN A 355 -30.82 28.46 20.99
CA ASN A 355 -31.02 28.95 22.36
C ASN A 355 -30.40 30.34 22.67
N VAL A 356 -30.01 31.13 21.66
CA VAL A 356 -29.55 32.53 21.84
C VAL A 356 -30.47 33.50 21.10
N CYS A 357 -30.81 33.20 19.85
CA CYS A 357 -31.57 34.08 18.98
C CYS A 357 -32.87 33.45 18.43
N HIS A 358 -33.26 32.30 18.99
CA HIS A 358 -34.51 31.57 18.71
C HIS A 358 -34.76 31.26 17.22
N SER A 359 -33.69 31.29 16.42
CA SER A 359 -33.74 31.02 14.97
C SER A 359 -33.79 29.52 14.69
N MET A 360 -34.64 29.12 13.74
CA MET A 360 -34.97 27.71 13.47
C MET A 360 -34.17 27.14 12.31
N TYR A 361 -33.55 25.97 12.50
CA TYR A 361 -32.67 25.31 11.54
C TYR A 361 -33.13 23.89 11.21
N GLY A 362 -33.08 23.52 9.93
CA GLY A 362 -33.47 22.18 9.47
C GLY A 362 -32.48 21.06 9.80
N SER A 363 -31.31 21.36 10.41
CA SER A 363 -30.36 20.35 10.86
C SER A 363 -29.43 20.85 11.95
N ARG A 364 -28.90 19.92 12.75
CA ARG A 364 -27.93 20.21 13.83
C ARG A 364 -26.66 20.85 13.26
N ALA A 365 -26.21 20.42 12.08
CA ALA A 365 -25.08 21.03 11.38
C ALA A 365 -25.34 22.49 10.98
N ALA A 366 -26.55 22.83 10.51
CA ALA A 366 -26.93 24.21 10.20
C ALA A 366 -27.01 25.07 11.46
N LEU A 367 -27.59 24.56 12.55
CA LEU A 367 -27.63 25.23 13.86
C LEU A 367 -26.21 25.52 14.38
N PHE A 368 -25.30 24.53 14.37
CA PHE A 368 -23.91 24.73 14.79
C PHE A 368 -23.13 25.65 13.85
N LYS A 369 -23.42 25.68 12.54
CA LYS A 369 -22.82 26.65 11.61
C LYS A 369 -23.26 28.08 11.93
N HIS A 370 -24.55 28.27 12.20
CA HIS A 370 -25.10 29.56 12.64
C HIS A 370 -24.52 30.02 13.98
N LYS A 371 -24.46 29.15 15.00
CA LYS A 371 -23.86 29.51 16.31
C LYS A 371 -22.43 30.00 16.15
N ARG A 372 -21.62 29.36 15.30
CA ARG A 372 -20.24 29.79 15.01
C ARG A 372 -20.13 31.15 14.28
N SER A 373 -21.14 31.55 13.50
CA SER A 373 -21.08 32.77 12.68
C SER A 373 -21.84 33.96 13.26
N LYS A 374 -22.76 33.74 14.21
CA LYS A 374 -23.58 34.77 14.84
C LYS A 374 -23.44 34.87 16.36
N HIS A 375 -22.86 33.85 17.02
CA HIS A 375 -22.63 33.83 18.47
C HIS A 375 -21.18 33.36 18.80
N PRO A 376 -20.15 34.08 18.30
CA PRO A 376 -18.75 33.66 18.46
C PRO A 376 -18.26 33.68 19.91
N ASP A 377 -18.81 34.58 20.74
CA ASP A 377 -18.35 34.86 22.11
C ASP A 377 -18.98 33.94 23.16
N HIS A 378 -19.96 33.11 22.77
CA HIS A 378 -20.68 32.22 23.67
C HIS A 378 -20.04 30.82 23.64
N GLU A 379 -19.77 30.22 24.82
CA GLU A 379 -18.95 29.01 24.96
C GLU A 379 -19.62 27.68 24.49
N TYR A 380 -20.05 27.60 23.24
CA TYR A 380 -20.59 26.39 22.60
C TYR A 380 -19.55 25.31 22.30
N ARG A 381 -18.46 25.26 23.08
CA ARG A 381 -17.40 24.24 22.97
C ARG A 381 -17.23 23.39 24.24
N GLN A 382 -18.23 23.38 25.12
CA GLN A 382 -18.35 22.31 26.11
C GLN A 382 -18.32 20.97 25.35
N ALA A 383 -17.41 20.09 25.75
CA ALA A 383 -17.37 18.75 25.19
C ALA A 383 -18.64 18.00 25.63
N PRO A 384 -19.24 17.14 24.78
CA PRO A 384 -20.41 16.37 25.21
C PRO A 384 -20.06 15.55 26.45
N ASP A 385 -21.04 15.27 27.32
CA ASP A 385 -20.83 14.52 28.57
C ASP A 385 -20.24 13.11 28.36
N ARG A 386 -20.35 12.59 27.13
CA ARG A 386 -19.75 11.31 26.70
C ARG A 386 -18.30 11.46 26.20
N SER A 387 -17.69 12.65 26.24
CA SER A 387 -16.32 12.87 25.77
C SER A 387 -15.31 12.15 26.66
N LEU A 388 -14.55 11.25 26.03
CA LEU A 388 -13.49 10.47 26.66
C LEU A 388 -12.14 11.22 26.72
N VAL A 389 -12.09 12.48 26.31
CA VAL A 389 -10.92 13.35 26.44
C VAL A 389 -11.18 14.31 27.60
N TYR A 390 -10.50 14.10 28.73
CA TYR A 390 -10.64 14.92 29.93
C TYR A 390 -9.31 15.07 30.67
N CYS A 391 -9.19 16.11 31.50
CA CYS A 391 -8.06 16.37 32.37
C CYS A 391 -8.07 15.47 33.60
N THR A 392 -6.99 14.71 33.85
CA THR A 392 -6.91 13.81 35.00
C THR A 392 -6.69 14.53 36.33
N GLU A 393 -6.36 15.83 36.30
CA GLU A 393 -6.14 16.64 37.51
C GLU A 393 -7.40 17.41 37.97
N CYS A 394 -8.29 17.84 37.05
CA CYS A 394 -9.51 18.59 37.40
C CYS A 394 -10.82 18.06 36.79
N GLY A 395 -10.78 16.98 35.99
CA GLY A 395 -11.96 16.36 35.38
C GLY A 395 -12.57 17.09 34.18
N ILE A 396 -12.10 18.31 33.84
CA ILE A 396 -12.63 19.09 32.71
C ILE A 396 -12.54 18.31 31.39
N ARG A 397 -13.65 18.24 30.67
CA ARG A 397 -13.77 17.51 29.39
C ARG A 397 -13.47 18.42 28.20
N CYS A 398 -12.65 17.92 27.27
CA CYS A 398 -12.27 18.61 26.04
C CYS A 398 -12.84 17.86 24.82
N TYR A 399 -13.08 18.58 23.71
CA TYR A 399 -13.58 17.99 22.45
C TYR A 399 -12.44 17.55 21.50
N LYS A 400 -11.18 17.90 21.81
CA LYS A 400 -9.95 17.53 21.07
C LYS A 400 -8.78 17.42 22.05
N VAL A 401 -7.80 16.58 21.72
CA VAL A 401 -6.56 16.43 22.51
C VAL A 401 -5.72 17.72 22.51
N ALA A 402 -5.67 18.47 21.41
CA ALA A 402 -5.00 19.78 21.39
C ALA A 402 -5.56 20.76 22.44
N ARG A 403 -6.88 20.78 22.65
CA ARG A 403 -7.50 21.60 23.72
C ARG A 403 -7.20 21.08 25.13
N LEU A 404 -6.95 19.77 25.28
CA LEU A 404 -6.48 19.21 26.53
C LEU A 404 -5.04 19.67 26.83
N VAL A 405 -4.17 19.78 25.82
CA VAL A 405 -2.83 20.38 25.95
C VAL A 405 -2.94 21.86 26.39
N GLU A 406 -3.73 22.66 25.68
CA GLU A 406 -3.98 24.08 26.02
C GLU A 406 -4.55 24.26 27.44
N HIS A 407 -5.41 23.34 27.88
CA HIS A 407 -5.95 23.33 29.23
C HIS A 407 -4.88 23.01 30.29
N TYR A 408 -4.02 22.00 30.05
CA TYR A 408 -2.90 21.71 30.95
C TYR A 408 -1.88 22.86 31.03
N GLN A 409 -1.64 23.59 29.94
CA GLN A 409 -0.83 24.81 29.94
C GLN A 409 -1.46 25.90 30.82
N THR A 410 -2.73 26.22 30.57
CA THR A 410 -3.39 27.41 31.15
C THR A 410 -3.92 27.23 32.57
N GLN A 411 -4.38 26.03 32.93
CA GLN A 411 -5.00 25.76 34.25
C GLN A 411 -4.09 24.99 35.20
N HIS A 412 -3.09 24.26 34.67
CA HIS A 412 -2.21 23.38 35.45
C HIS A 412 -0.72 23.74 35.32
N GLY A 413 -0.38 24.82 34.61
CA GLY A 413 0.99 25.31 34.44
C GLY A 413 1.96 24.32 33.78
N LYS A 414 1.45 23.25 33.13
CA LYS A 414 2.31 22.23 32.52
C LYS A 414 2.98 22.79 31.27
N GLN A 415 4.29 22.59 31.15
CA GLN A 415 5.08 22.99 29.98
C GLN A 415 4.89 22.08 28.76
N TYR A 416 3.65 21.60 28.54
CA TYR A 416 3.34 20.81 27.35
C TYR A 416 3.39 21.70 26.11
N SER A 417 3.94 21.19 25.00
CA SER A 417 4.14 22.00 23.80
C SER A 417 3.52 21.38 22.55
N ILE A 418 2.65 22.13 21.87
CA ILE A 418 2.24 21.80 20.50
C ILE A 418 3.29 22.40 19.57
N GLN A 419 4.06 21.54 18.91
CA GLN A 419 5.10 21.90 17.97
C GLN A 419 4.68 21.52 16.55
N LYS A 420 5.35 22.13 15.57
CA LYS A 420 5.22 21.79 14.16
C LYS A 420 6.58 21.47 13.56
N LYS A 421 6.66 20.43 12.75
CA LYS A 421 7.84 20.12 11.94
C LYS A 421 7.40 19.65 10.55
N THR A 422 8.10 20.11 9.53
CA THR A 422 7.92 19.67 8.14
C THR A 422 9.04 18.71 7.74
N PHE A 423 8.70 17.70 6.94
CA PHE A 423 9.59 16.68 6.39
C PHE A 423 9.49 16.70 4.87
N ALA A 424 10.61 16.45 4.18
CA ALA A 424 10.66 16.40 2.73
C ALA A 424 9.98 15.15 2.15
N SER A 425 9.90 14.06 2.93
CA SER A 425 9.25 12.81 2.54
C SER A 425 8.56 12.10 3.70
N GLU A 426 7.63 11.20 3.38
CA GLU A 426 7.06 10.24 4.33
C GLU A 426 8.13 9.35 4.99
N ALA A 427 9.19 8.98 4.27
CA ALA A 427 10.29 8.18 4.82
C ALA A 427 11.07 8.94 5.91
N GLU A 428 11.30 10.25 5.72
CA GLU A 428 11.92 11.11 6.72
C GLU A 428 11.01 11.28 7.94
N PHE A 429 9.69 11.49 7.73
CA PHE A 429 8.70 11.52 8.80
C PHE A 429 8.67 10.21 9.61
N GLN A 430 8.68 9.05 8.96
CA GLN A 430 8.72 7.75 9.64
C GLN A 430 10.02 7.54 10.43
N THR A 431 11.15 7.99 9.88
CA THR A 431 12.45 7.93 10.57
C THR A 431 12.45 8.81 11.83
N TRP A 432 11.97 10.05 11.72
CA TRP A 432 11.78 10.93 12.88
C TRP A 432 10.79 10.36 13.89
N LYS A 433 9.66 9.79 13.44
CA LYS A 433 8.66 9.17 14.30
C LYS A 433 9.26 7.97 15.06
N LYS A 434 10.00 7.09 14.39
CA LYS A 434 10.73 5.97 15.02
C LYS A 434 11.73 6.48 16.07
N TRP A 435 12.47 7.56 15.76
CA TRP A 435 13.40 8.19 16.71
C TRP A 435 12.67 8.78 17.93
N VAL A 436 11.54 9.47 17.73
CA VAL A 436 10.68 9.97 18.82
C VAL A 436 10.16 8.82 19.68
N GLU A 437 9.67 7.74 19.07
CA GLU A 437 9.18 6.55 19.77
C GLU A 437 10.28 5.89 20.62
N LYS A 438 11.49 5.74 20.07
CA LYS A 438 12.66 5.23 20.80
C LYS A 438 13.11 6.16 21.94
N LYS A 439 13.15 7.48 21.70
CA LYS A 439 13.57 8.48 22.72
C LYS A 439 12.56 8.62 23.87
N SER A 440 11.27 8.43 23.59
CA SER A 440 10.18 8.61 24.56
C SER A 440 9.73 7.31 25.25
N ASN A 441 10.25 6.14 24.87
CA ASN A 441 9.76 4.82 25.30
C ASN A 441 8.25 4.61 25.08
N ALA A 442 7.67 5.32 24.12
CA ALA A 442 6.25 5.32 23.79
C ALA A 442 6.05 4.91 22.32
N LYS A 443 4.86 4.38 21.99
CA LYS A 443 4.48 4.09 20.60
C LYS A 443 3.30 4.96 20.18
N PHE A 444 3.42 5.67 19.07
CA PHE A 444 2.38 6.49 18.46
C PHE A 444 1.59 5.64 17.46
N VAL A 445 0.38 5.25 17.87
CA VAL A 445 -0.49 4.34 17.12
C VAL A 445 -1.69 5.08 16.53
N GLN A 446 -2.04 4.75 15.30
CA GLN A 446 -3.24 5.24 14.64
C GLN A 446 -4.48 4.47 15.17
N LYS A 447 -5.47 5.20 15.70
CA LYS A 447 -6.69 4.61 16.31
C LYS A 447 -7.89 4.54 15.36
N HIS A 448 -7.86 5.34 14.29
CA HIS A 448 -8.98 5.53 13.36
C HIS A 448 -8.47 5.48 11.93
N GLY A 449 -9.35 5.17 10.97
CA GLY A 449 -9.01 5.19 9.55
C GLY A 449 -8.38 6.52 9.10
N ARG A 450 -7.54 6.45 8.07
CA ARG A 450 -6.91 7.65 7.48
C ARG A 450 -7.97 8.58 6.91
N ARG A 451 -7.83 9.89 7.10
CA ARG A 451 -8.66 10.88 6.41
C ARG A 451 -7.94 11.30 5.14
N SER A 452 -8.30 10.67 4.04
CA SER A 452 -7.86 11.08 2.72
C SER A 452 -8.73 12.23 2.22
N THR A 453 -8.08 13.27 1.68
CA THR A 453 -8.61 14.05 0.56
C THR A 453 -7.67 13.84 -0.62
N PRO A 454 -8.07 14.17 -1.86
CA PRO A 454 -7.18 14.09 -3.03
C PRO A 454 -5.82 14.78 -2.90
N TRP A 455 -5.68 15.76 -1.99
CA TRP A 455 -4.42 16.50 -1.77
C TRP A 455 -3.71 16.16 -0.48
N THR A 456 -4.45 15.66 0.51
CA THR A 456 -3.96 15.57 1.88
C THR A 456 -4.32 14.25 2.52
N LEU A 457 -3.32 13.45 2.85
CA LEU A 457 -3.46 12.28 3.67
C LEU A 457 -3.22 12.67 5.15
N VAL A 458 -4.32 12.85 5.89
CA VAL A 458 -4.26 13.17 7.33
C VAL A 458 -4.28 11.89 8.15
N ARG A 459 -3.17 11.64 8.87
CA ARG A 459 -2.99 10.52 9.79
C ARG A 459 -2.77 11.05 11.21
N THR A 460 -3.62 10.63 12.15
CA THR A 460 -3.51 11.02 13.56
C THR A 460 -3.13 9.83 14.41
N PHE A 461 -1.94 9.92 14.99
CA PHE A 461 -1.36 8.96 15.91
C PHE A 461 -1.50 9.48 17.35
N HIS A 462 -1.78 8.57 18.27
CA HIS A 462 -1.86 8.85 19.70
C HIS A 462 -0.97 7.85 20.45
N CYS A 463 -0.50 8.22 21.64
CA CYS A 463 0.20 7.27 22.51
C CYS A 463 -0.56 5.93 22.64
N ASN A 464 0.14 4.81 22.53
CA ASN A 464 -0.36 3.45 22.67
C ASN A 464 -1.07 3.22 24.02
N ARG A 465 -0.62 3.90 25.09
CA ARG A 465 -1.26 3.85 26.40
C ARG A 465 -2.51 4.73 26.52
N SER A 466 -2.72 5.70 25.63
CA SER A 466 -3.89 6.59 25.61
C SER A 466 -5.20 5.83 25.37
N GLY A 467 -6.23 6.15 26.17
CA GLY A 467 -7.60 5.63 26.07
C GLY A 467 -7.97 4.69 27.21
N PHE A 468 -9.12 4.02 27.05
CA PHE A 468 -9.75 3.19 28.06
C PHE A 468 -9.63 1.71 27.70
N PHE A 469 -9.47 0.85 28.70
CA PHE A 469 -9.55 -0.58 28.52
C PHE A 469 -11.01 -1.01 28.30
N VAL A 470 -11.24 -1.81 27.26
CA VAL A 470 -12.54 -2.43 26.97
C VAL A 470 -12.33 -3.94 26.92
N SER A 471 -12.96 -4.67 27.83
CA SER A 471 -12.88 -6.13 27.88
C SER A 471 -13.69 -6.76 26.73
N LYS A 472 -13.02 -7.49 25.84
CA LYS A 472 -13.67 -8.23 24.73
C LYS A 472 -14.08 -9.67 25.09
N GLY A 473 -14.06 -10.05 26.37
CA GLY A 473 -14.37 -11.40 26.83
C GLY A 473 -15.30 -11.40 28.04
N GLN A 474 -15.88 -12.57 28.34
CA GLN A 474 -16.91 -12.79 29.39
C GLN A 474 -16.44 -12.58 30.85
N GLY A 475 -15.38 -11.80 31.12
CA GLY A 475 -14.86 -11.55 32.48
C GLY A 475 -14.21 -12.75 33.20
N LYS A 476 -14.39 -13.99 32.71
CA LYS A 476 -13.93 -15.26 33.29
C LYS A 476 -12.41 -15.43 33.51
N ARG A 477 -11.58 -14.47 33.10
CA ARG A 477 -10.13 -14.47 33.35
C ARG A 477 -9.73 -13.14 33.96
N SER A 478 -8.93 -13.20 35.03
CA SER A 478 -8.32 -12.02 35.63
C SER A 478 -7.45 -11.25 34.64
N LEU A 479 -7.27 -9.95 34.90
CA LEU A 479 -6.28 -9.16 34.17
C LEU A 479 -4.88 -9.73 34.39
N LYS A 480 -4.01 -9.58 33.39
CA LYS A 480 -2.59 -9.94 33.50
C LYS A 480 -1.97 -9.13 34.66
N SER A 481 -0.98 -9.69 35.35
CA SER A 481 -0.28 -9.02 36.45
C SER A 481 0.25 -7.62 36.09
N LYS A 482 0.69 -7.42 34.84
CA LYS A 482 1.10 -6.11 34.29
C LYS A 482 -0.06 -5.16 33.92
N GLY A 483 -1.29 -5.47 34.31
CA GLY A 483 -2.48 -4.69 34.02
C GLY A 483 -2.82 -4.54 32.54
N SER A 484 -3.54 -3.47 32.22
CA SER A 484 -3.86 -3.05 30.85
C SER A 484 -2.73 -2.22 30.26
N VAL A 485 -2.58 -2.27 28.92
CA VAL A 485 -1.75 -1.30 28.18
C VAL A 485 -2.31 0.12 28.30
N LYS A 486 -3.62 0.26 28.53
CA LYS A 486 -4.35 1.52 28.61
C LYS A 486 -4.32 2.13 30.01
N ILE A 487 -4.05 3.43 30.11
CA ILE A 487 -4.06 4.19 31.37
C ILE A 487 -5.47 4.57 31.88
N ASN A 488 -6.54 4.24 31.13
CA ASN A 488 -7.91 4.67 31.42
C ASN A 488 -8.10 6.20 31.48
N ALA A 489 -7.32 6.91 30.66
CA ALA A 489 -7.37 8.36 30.48
C ALA A 489 -6.88 8.75 29.08
N ALA A 490 -7.18 9.99 28.67
CA ALA A 490 -6.65 10.56 27.43
C ALA A 490 -5.26 11.18 27.67
N CYS A 491 -4.21 10.50 27.21
CA CYS A 491 -2.87 11.09 27.19
C CYS A 491 -2.81 12.25 26.19
N PRO A 492 -2.21 13.41 26.56
CA PRO A 492 -2.03 14.55 25.66
C PRO A 492 -1.07 14.28 24.49
N ALA A 493 -0.19 13.28 24.59
CA ALA A 493 0.75 12.93 23.51
C ALA A 493 0.02 12.50 22.22
N PHE A 494 0.21 13.28 21.14
CA PHE A 494 -0.32 13.02 19.80
C PHE A 494 0.65 13.47 18.70
N ILE A 495 0.57 12.84 17.53
CA ILE A 495 1.19 13.31 16.28
C ILE A 495 0.09 13.34 15.23
N LYS A 496 -0.17 14.51 14.63
CA LYS A 496 -1.05 14.69 13.48
C LYS A 496 -0.18 14.97 12.26
N ALA A 497 0.09 13.93 11.48
CA ALA A 497 0.74 14.05 10.18
C ALA A 497 -0.30 14.48 9.14
N THR A 498 0.06 15.50 8.36
CA THR A 498 -0.65 15.97 7.19
C THR A 498 0.32 15.85 6.03
N GLU A 499 0.19 14.76 5.29
CA GLU A 499 0.99 14.48 4.10
C GLU A 499 0.34 15.16 2.89
N ASP A 500 1.12 15.93 2.14
CA ASP A 500 0.75 16.44 0.82
C ASP A 500 1.00 15.32 -0.20
N CYS A 501 -0.06 14.75 -0.77
CA CYS A 501 0.03 13.59 -1.66
C CYS A 501 0.76 13.87 -2.99
N VAL A 502 1.16 15.12 -3.26
CA VAL A 502 1.80 15.52 -4.53
C VAL A 502 3.21 16.06 -4.34
N MET A 503 3.51 16.68 -3.21
CA MET A 503 4.90 16.94 -2.79
C MET A 503 5.55 15.72 -2.13
N HIS A 504 4.74 14.77 -1.63
CA HIS A 504 5.14 13.71 -0.69
C HIS A 504 5.71 14.23 0.63
N SER A 505 5.62 15.54 0.88
CA SER A 505 6.08 16.21 2.10
C SER A 505 5.05 16.07 3.22
N VAL A 506 5.53 16.05 4.46
CA VAL A 506 4.67 15.83 5.64
C VAL A 506 4.79 16.99 6.62
N GLU A 507 3.69 17.65 6.95
CA GLU A 507 3.61 18.54 8.12
C GLU A 507 3.12 17.73 9.32
N ALA A 508 3.96 17.57 10.35
CA ALA A 508 3.57 17.00 11.63
C ALA A 508 3.28 18.11 12.65
N GLU A 509 2.03 18.19 13.09
CA GLU A 509 1.59 18.95 14.28
C GLU A 509 1.52 17.97 15.47
N PHE A 510 2.29 18.19 16.52
CA PHE A 510 2.46 17.17 17.57
C PHE A 510 2.66 17.75 18.98
N CYS A 511 2.32 16.96 19.98
CA CYS A 511 2.70 17.13 21.38
C CYS A 511 3.32 15.80 21.83
N LEU A 512 4.54 15.84 22.38
CA LEU A 512 5.26 14.63 22.83
C LEU A 512 5.15 14.41 24.35
N ASP A 513 4.50 15.31 25.06
CA ASP A 513 4.42 15.28 26.51
C ASP A 513 3.36 14.28 27.00
N HIS A 514 3.71 13.50 28.03
CA HIS A 514 2.87 12.43 28.58
C HIS A 514 2.41 12.75 30.02
N ILE A 515 1.20 12.32 30.37
CA ILE A 515 0.66 12.35 31.75
C ILE A 515 0.94 11.05 32.54
N HIS A 516 1.82 10.21 32.02
CA HIS A 516 2.10 8.87 32.56
C HIS A 516 3.53 8.49 32.25
N GLU A 517 4.09 7.55 33.02
CA GLU A 517 5.39 6.98 32.72
C GLU A 517 5.37 6.18 31.42
N CYS A 518 6.43 6.33 30.62
CA CYS A 518 6.62 5.57 29.38
C CYS A 518 7.51 4.36 29.65
N ASP A 519 6.85 3.28 30.06
CA ASP A 519 7.47 2.01 30.41
C ASP A 519 7.47 1.06 29.21
N VAL A 520 8.67 0.63 28.82
CA VAL A 520 8.92 -0.25 27.67
C VAL A 520 8.21 -1.60 27.76
N ARG A 521 7.84 -2.08 28.96
CA ARG A 521 7.08 -3.35 29.17
C ARG A 521 5.69 -3.34 28.53
N TYR A 522 5.16 -2.17 28.17
CA TYR A 522 3.90 -1.96 27.45
C TYR A 522 4.07 -1.85 25.92
N LEU A 523 5.30 -1.86 25.41
CA LEU A 523 5.58 -1.97 23.99
C LEU A 523 5.43 -3.42 23.51
N ARG A 524 5.25 -3.60 22.19
CA ARG A 524 5.38 -4.90 21.54
C ARG A 524 6.86 -5.14 21.21
N LEU A 525 7.29 -6.40 21.19
CA LEU A 525 8.56 -6.79 20.57
C LEU A 525 8.65 -6.24 19.14
N SER A 526 9.86 -5.98 18.65
CA SER A 526 10.06 -5.50 17.28
C SER A 526 9.70 -6.58 16.24
N SER A 527 9.68 -6.22 14.96
CA SER A 527 9.61 -7.21 13.86
C SER A 527 10.76 -8.21 13.96
N ASP A 528 11.96 -7.70 14.21
CA ASP A 528 13.22 -8.39 14.00
C ASP A 528 13.48 -9.33 15.18
N SER A 529 13.21 -8.86 16.41
CA SER A 529 13.16 -9.70 17.60
C SER A 529 12.14 -10.84 17.46
N ARG A 530 10.99 -10.59 16.80
CA ARG A 530 9.99 -11.64 16.53
C ARG A 530 10.42 -12.63 15.45
N LYS A 531 11.15 -12.18 14.42
CA LYS A 531 11.77 -13.05 13.40
C LYS A 531 12.81 -13.98 14.03
N MET A 532 13.76 -13.41 14.78
CA MET A 532 14.77 -14.15 15.54
C MET A 532 14.13 -15.18 16.51
N ILE A 533 13.07 -14.80 17.24
CA ILE A 533 12.34 -15.75 18.10
C ILE A 533 11.66 -16.86 17.27
N ALA A 534 11.09 -16.54 16.10
CA ALA A 534 10.46 -17.51 15.23
C ALA A 534 11.47 -18.51 14.64
N GLU A 535 12.62 -18.03 14.16
CA GLU A 535 13.74 -18.84 13.67
C GLU A 535 14.24 -19.79 14.76
N LYS A 536 14.50 -19.29 15.97
CA LYS A 536 14.92 -20.11 17.11
C LYS A 536 13.87 -21.15 17.52
N LEU A 537 12.57 -20.82 17.41
CA LEU A 537 11.48 -21.79 17.63
C LEU A 537 11.41 -22.87 16.54
N LEU A 538 11.69 -22.53 15.28
CA LEU A 538 11.78 -23.49 14.17
C LEU A 538 12.98 -24.42 14.30
N LEU A 539 14.10 -23.89 14.83
CA LEU A 539 15.29 -24.66 15.19
C LEU A 539 15.13 -25.50 16.49
N GLY A 540 13.92 -25.63 17.03
CA GLY A 540 13.65 -26.47 18.21
C GLY A 540 14.27 -25.97 19.52
N ILE A 541 14.73 -24.72 19.59
CA ILE A 541 15.31 -24.14 20.80
C ILE A 541 14.22 -23.92 21.85
N SER A 542 14.50 -24.29 23.10
CA SER A 542 13.52 -24.23 24.17
C SER A 542 13.08 -22.79 24.49
N VAL A 543 11.82 -22.64 24.93
CA VAL A 543 11.24 -21.32 25.26
C VAL A 543 12.01 -20.59 26.35
N ASP A 544 12.63 -21.31 27.29
CA ASP A 544 13.47 -20.71 28.34
C ASP A 544 14.82 -20.23 27.79
N ALA A 545 15.51 -21.07 26.99
CA ALA A 545 16.77 -20.68 26.37
C ALA A 545 16.61 -19.44 25.47
N ILE A 546 15.53 -19.37 24.68
CA ILE A 546 15.20 -18.16 23.88
C ILE A 546 14.98 -16.94 24.78
N VAL A 547 14.22 -17.08 25.87
CA VAL A 547 13.95 -15.95 26.80
C VAL A 547 15.24 -15.44 27.43
N ASP A 548 16.12 -16.33 27.86
CA ASP A 548 17.37 -15.92 28.52
C ASP A 548 18.38 -15.38 27.51
N GLU A 549 18.53 -15.97 26.32
CA GLU A 549 19.42 -15.45 25.27
C GLU A 549 19.03 -14.02 24.85
N VAL A 550 17.74 -13.78 24.57
CA VAL A 550 17.23 -12.43 24.22
C VAL A 550 17.44 -11.42 25.36
N ARG A 551 17.46 -11.86 26.63
CA ARG A 551 17.76 -10.99 27.77
C ARG A 551 19.24 -10.64 27.91
N HIS A 552 20.12 -11.59 27.59
CA HIS A 552 21.57 -11.36 27.68
C HIS A 552 22.08 -10.47 26.53
N SER A 553 21.45 -10.51 25.35
CA SER A 553 21.81 -9.65 24.22
C SER A 553 21.17 -8.25 24.24
N ALA A 554 20.05 -8.06 24.95
CA ALA A 554 19.33 -6.78 24.98
C ALA A 554 19.80 -5.83 26.10
N ASN A 555 19.72 -4.51 25.86
CA ASN A 555 19.96 -3.53 26.91
C ASN A 555 18.81 -3.54 27.92
N THR A 556 19.12 -3.34 29.22
CA THR A 556 18.13 -3.16 30.30
C THR A 556 17.01 -2.15 30.02
N LYS A 557 17.24 -1.18 29.12
CA LYS A 557 16.25 -0.16 28.72
C LYS A 557 15.38 -0.58 27.53
N ASP A 558 15.69 -1.67 26.84
CA ASP A 558 14.97 -2.12 25.65
C ASP A 558 13.76 -2.99 26.01
N ARG A 559 12.79 -3.09 25.08
CA ARG A 559 11.63 -3.97 25.25
C ARG A 559 12.06 -5.44 25.41
N ASP A 560 13.15 -5.83 24.76
CA ASP A 560 13.54 -7.23 24.60
C ASP A 560 14.15 -7.80 25.88
N TYR A 561 14.85 -6.98 26.68
CA TYR A 561 15.28 -7.35 28.04
C TYR A 561 14.09 -7.71 28.96
N HIS A 562 12.91 -7.14 28.69
CA HIS A 562 11.68 -7.48 29.41
C HIS A 562 10.84 -8.57 28.73
N ILE A 563 11.41 -9.37 27.83
CA ILE A 563 10.73 -10.51 27.23
C ILE A 563 10.25 -11.50 28.31
N SER A 564 9.14 -12.17 28.02
CA SER A 564 8.56 -13.20 28.88
C SER A 564 8.31 -14.49 28.09
N ARG A 565 8.28 -15.64 28.78
CA ARG A 565 7.84 -16.94 28.20
C ARG A 565 6.52 -16.80 27.45
N ARG A 566 5.60 -15.97 27.95
CA ARG A 566 4.32 -15.71 27.29
C ARG A 566 4.46 -14.96 25.98
N ASP A 567 5.43 -14.06 25.83
CA ASP A 567 5.67 -13.36 24.56
C ASP A 567 6.18 -14.34 23.50
N VAL A 568 7.16 -15.20 23.83
CA VAL A 568 7.65 -16.29 22.96
C VAL A 568 6.54 -17.27 22.58
N LEU A 569 5.71 -17.70 23.55
CA LEU A 569 4.55 -18.55 23.27
C LEU A 569 3.50 -17.88 22.37
N ASN A 570 3.31 -16.56 22.47
CA ASN A 570 2.44 -15.85 21.53
C ASN A 570 3.06 -15.78 20.12
N VAL A 571 4.40 -15.83 19.99
CA VAL A 571 5.08 -15.99 18.69
C VAL A 571 4.85 -17.41 18.14
N LYS A 572 5.11 -18.48 18.92
CA LYS A 572 4.82 -19.89 18.54
C LYS A 572 3.38 -20.05 18.06
N LEU A 573 2.41 -19.50 18.81
CA LEU A 573 0.99 -19.49 18.43
C LEU A 573 0.67 -18.68 17.16
N SER A 574 1.39 -17.57 16.90
CA SER A 574 1.15 -16.75 15.70
C SER A 574 1.68 -17.36 14.40
N LEU A 575 2.49 -18.41 14.49
CA LEU A 575 3.08 -19.10 13.34
C LEU A 575 2.24 -20.31 12.88
N ASN A 576 1.10 -20.60 13.53
CA ASN A 576 0.28 -21.80 13.28
C ASN A 576 1.08 -23.12 13.30
N LEU A 577 2.18 -23.14 14.05
CA LEU A 577 3.05 -24.30 14.21
C LEU A 577 2.40 -25.33 15.13
N ASP A 578 1.52 -26.16 14.54
CA ASP A 578 1.45 -27.58 14.89
C ASP A 578 2.79 -28.22 14.47
N ILE A 579 3.84 -27.93 15.25
CA ILE A 579 5.04 -28.76 15.26
C ILE A 579 4.57 -30.13 15.73
N ASP A 580 4.58 -31.09 14.81
CA ASP A 580 4.36 -32.50 15.15
C ASP A 580 5.27 -32.83 16.33
N SER A 581 4.67 -33.22 17.46
CA SER A 581 5.35 -33.62 18.69
C SER A 581 6.51 -34.60 18.45
N LYS A 582 6.44 -35.39 17.38
CA LYS A 582 7.51 -36.29 16.92
C LYS A 582 8.75 -35.57 16.41
N ALA A 583 8.61 -34.42 15.74
CA ALA A 583 9.73 -33.62 15.27
C ALA A 583 10.48 -32.93 16.42
N GLU A 584 9.74 -32.33 17.37
CA GLU A 584 10.37 -31.73 18.57
C GLU A 584 11.01 -32.82 19.45
N SER A 585 10.37 -34.00 19.57
CA SER A 585 10.97 -35.16 20.26
C SER A 585 12.19 -35.76 19.53
N ALA A 586 12.22 -35.76 18.19
CA ALA A 586 13.33 -36.26 17.40
C ALA A 586 14.54 -35.34 17.50
N TYR A 587 14.34 -34.02 17.36
CA TYR A 587 15.40 -33.03 17.51
C TYR A 587 16.00 -33.01 18.93
N GLN A 588 15.15 -33.12 19.96
CA GLN A 588 15.63 -33.25 21.35
C GLN A 588 16.40 -34.55 21.58
N ALA A 589 15.99 -35.67 20.98
CA ALA A 589 16.72 -36.94 21.07
C ALA A 589 18.08 -36.89 20.33
N GLU A 590 18.14 -36.26 19.16
CA GLU A 590 19.36 -36.06 18.39
C GLU A 590 20.36 -35.16 19.15
N MET A 591 19.89 -34.02 19.66
CA MET A 591 20.70 -33.11 20.50
C MET A 591 21.22 -33.76 21.78
N GLU A 592 20.41 -34.54 22.49
CA GLU A 592 20.86 -35.24 23.71
C GLU A 592 21.83 -36.40 23.37
N SER A 593 21.71 -37.01 22.19
CA SER A 593 22.71 -37.97 21.67
C SER A 593 24.06 -37.29 21.42
N THR A 594 24.08 -36.18 20.65
CA THR A 594 25.30 -35.42 20.37
C THR A 594 25.95 -34.89 21.65
N LYS A 595 25.15 -34.44 22.62
CA LYS A 595 25.63 -34.00 23.94
C LYS A 595 26.24 -35.15 24.74
N LYS A 596 25.67 -36.35 24.67
CA LYS A 596 26.22 -37.56 25.32
C LYS A 596 27.54 -37.98 24.67
N GLU A 597 27.63 -37.97 23.35
CA GLU A 597 28.88 -38.24 22.60
C GLU A 597 29.97 -37.23 22.94
N ALA A 598 29.63 -35.93 23.04
CA ALA A 598 30.56 -34.88 23.44
C ALA A 598 31.06 -35.06 24.89
N LEU A 599 30.17 -35.39 25.83
CA LEU A 599 30.55 -35.68 27.22
C LEU A 599 31.45 -36.91 27.32
N GLN A 600 31.13 -37.98 26.61
CA GLN A 600 31.95 -39.20 26.57
C GLN A 600 33.34 -38.91 25.98
N THR A 601 33.42 -38.11 24.91
CA THR A 601 34.70 -37.68 24.32
C THR A 601 35.54 -36.86 25.33
N VAL A 602 34.91 -36.00 26.14
CA VAL A 602 35.59 -35.24 27.21
C VAL A 602 36.09 -36.17 28.33
N GLU A 603 35.32 -37.19 28.70
CA GLU A 603 35.70 -38.19 29.70
C GLU A 603 36.87 -39.06 29.23
N GLU A 604 36.85 -39.52 27.98
CA GLU A 604 37.95 -40.25 27.33
C GLU A 604 39.23 -39.41 27.27
N ILE A 605 39.14 -38.12 26.87
CA ILE A 605 40.28 -37.19 26.88
C ILE A 605 40.79 -36.97 28.31
N THR A 606 39.90 -36.87 29.30
CA THR A 606 40.29 -36.67 30.71
C THR A 606 41.02 -37.89 31.26
N SER A 607 40.55 -39.11 30.95
CA SER A 607 41.19 -40.37 31.29
C SER A 607 42.58 -40.50 30.64
N LEU A 608 42.70 -40.15 29.35
CA LEU A 608 43.99 -40.10 28.64
C LEU A 608 44.97 -39.10 29.27
N ILE A 609 44.50 -37.94 29.73
CA ILE A 609 45.33 -36.96 30.46
C ILE A 609 45.79 -37.51 31.81
N GLN A 610 44.93 -38.22 32.54
CA GLN A 610 45.24 -38.77 33.87
C GLN A 610 46.16 -40.00 33.83
N THR A 611 46.12 -40.77 32.74
CA THR A 611 46.88 -42.03 32.59
C THR A 611 48.18 -41.89 31.79
N SER A 612 48.36 -40.80 31.02
CA SER A 612 49.55 -40.64 30.19
C SER A 612 50.76 -40.11 30.96
N SER A 613 51.82 -40.92 31.01
CA SER A 613 53.15 -40.52 31.45
C SER A 613 53.97 -39.79 30.35
N SER A 614 53.43 -39.63 29.15
CA SER A 614 54.14 -39.04 28.01
C SER A 614 53.83 -37.56 27.84
N VAL A 615 54.84 -36.73 28.09
CA VAL A 615 54.78 -35.26 27.96
C VAL A 615 54.35 -34.81 26.55
N ASP A 616 54.74 -35.56 25.51
CA ASP A 616 54.42 -35.16 24.13
C ASP A 616 53.00 -35.53 23.70
N ILE A 617 52.41 -36.58 24.30
CA ILE A 617 50.97 -36.86 24.16
C ILE A 617 50.17 -35.72 24.80
N LEU A 618 50.52 -35.33 26.03
CA LEU A 618 49.85 -34.22 26.75
C LEU A 618 49.96 -32.88 25.99
N LYS A 619 51.12 -32.56 25.40
CA LYS A 619 51.28 -31.37 24.53
C LYS A 619 50.38 -31.43 23.29
N ASN A 620 50.27 -32.59 22.64
CA ASN A 620 49.41 -32.75 21.47
C ASN A 620 47.92 -32.63 21.80
N VAL A 621 47.47 -33.20 22.92
CA VAL A 621 46.10 -33.02 23.45
C VAL A 621 45.85 -31.55 23.76
N GLN A 622 46.77 -30.86 24.45
CA GLN A 622 46.65 -29.42 24.73
C GLN A 622 46.57 -28.58 23.45
N LYS A 623 47.32 -28.93 22.40
CA LYS A 623 47.25 -28.27 21.09
C LYS A 623 45.88 -28.45 20.43
N HIS A 624 45.32 -29.67 20.46
CA HIS A 624 44.01 -29.95 19.87
C HIS A 624 42.88 -29.25 20.65
N LEU A 625 42.91 -29.26 21.98
CA LEU A 625 41.96 -28.52 22.81
C LEU A 625 42.02 -27.00 22.53
N LYS A 626 43.22 -26.43 22.33
CA LYS A 626 43.37 -25.02 21.90
C LYS A 626 42.79 -24.76 20.51
N CYS A 627 42.86 -25.71 19.58
CA CYS A 627 42.21 -25.61 18.27
C CYS A 627 40.67 -25.68 18.39
N VAL A 628 40.13 -26.61 19.19
CA VAL A 628 38.69 -26.72 19.44
C VAL A 628 38.13 -25.45 20.11
N VAL A 629 38.82 -24.90 21.10
CA VAL A 629 38.44 -23.62 21.73
C VAL A 629 38.51 -22.45 20.74
N LYS A 630 39.48 -22.43 19.82
CA LYS A 630 39.50 -21.44 18.72
C LYS A 630 38.35 -21.63 17.75
N ALA A 631 38.02 -22.86 17.36
CA ALA A 631 36.89 -23.14 16.48
C ALA A 631 35.55 -22.73 17.11
N GLY A 632 35.31 -23.07 18.39
CA GLY A 632 34.13 -22.63 19.12
C GLY A 632 34.00 -21.10 19.24
N LYS A 633 35.13 -20.39 19.45
CA LYS A 633 35.15 -18.92 19.40
C LYS A 633 34.92 -18.36 17.99
N GLY A 634 35.37 -19.06 16.95
CA GLY A 634 35.09 -18.71 15.56
C GLY A 634 33.61 -18.88 15.21
N VAL A 635 32.95 -19.94 15.69
CA VAL A 635 31.51 -20.14 15.50
C VAL A 635 30.69 -19.05 16.21
N LEU A 636 31.11 -18.62 17.40
CA LEU A 636 30.50 -17.45 18.07
C LEU A 636 30.72 -16.14 17.32
N ALA A 637 31.90 -15.93 16.70
CA ALA A 637 32.15 -14.75 15.88
C ALA A 637 31.31 -14.74 14.59
N VAL A 638 31.12 -15.90 13.96
CA VAL A 638 30.25 -16.06 12.78
C VAL A 638 28.76 -15.84 13.11
N SER A 639 28.31 -16.07 14.35
CA SER A 639 26.97 -15.64 14.80
C SER A 639 26.86 -14.12 15.08
N ASP A 640 27.97 -13.43 15.32
CA ASP A 640 28.00 -11.98 15.57
C ASP A 640 28.20 -11.14 14.27
N ASP A 641 28.83 -11.71 13.23
CA ASP A 641 29.14 -11.05 11.95
C ASP A 641 27.91 -10.73 11.04
N HIS A 642 26.69 -11.01 11.49
CA HIS A 642 25.46 -10.52 10.84
C HIS A 642 25.07 -9.08 11.21
N ASN A 643 25.94 -8.34 11.91
CA ASN A 643 25.82 -6.90 12.10
C ASN A 643 27.04 -6.14 11.55
N TYR A 644 27.04 -5.77 10.26
CA TYR A 644 27.87 -4.65 9.79
C TYR A 644 27.27 -3.86 8.62
N HIS A 645 27.15 -2.55 8.88
CA HIS A 645 27.01 -1.37 7.98
C HIS A 645 26.04 -1.40 6.78
#